data_AF-A0A8F3AGL7-F1
#
_entry.id   AF-A0A8F3AGL7-F1
#
_cell.length_a   1.000
_cell.length_b   1.000
_cell.length_c   1.000
_cell.angle_alpha   90.00
_cell.angle_beta   90.00
_cell.angle_gamma   90.00
#
_symmetry.space_group_name_H-M   'P 1'
#
loop_
_entity.id
_entity.type
_entity.pdbx_description
1 polymer ?
#
loop_
_entity_poly.entity_id
_entity_poly.type
_entity_poly.pdbx_seq_one_letter_code
_entity_poly.pdbx_strand_id
1 'polypeptide(L)'
;MLMINIRSLRVSYVTRVLFKNPQLEYNRVLGSQFGRSLLSNRSYSHSKHEGRHYKNSNRGEQWQKFGLAVAISGSIAASSSSLIKNEVYPVDTSIHRLQPVETEDTFENGLYAASQKEEKDLFDAYRREKTTKGNAIVRSYYHISFFVIDYLIDPIKTIIRFVELTTIFMPVLLSSPMCWFGKKDRKTGEHVRSGAKLWFRYLRWASEVAGASFIKLGQWAASRTDIFPKEMCEELSNLHSNAKPHSLAETKKILSKSFGMPFEEIFEEFNEKPLGVGAIAQVYLAKLSDKAIQRAKKENDTTVQLSLDPSAQEHRQFLDKVIVTEPSSFITKKQEVAIKVLHPNVEVKINRDLKIMSFFAAVVNAIPTMEWLSLPDEVEQFSILMRLQLDLRIEALNLAKFRHNFKNRLDIHFPKPFLNFSTRDVLVEEYIEAIPLSKMLDLKENFGRNVSKEISDKGLDAFLQMLILDNFVHADLHPGNMLVRFYKNKLYRHEKEYKIIKTSNEEETNRITQELLALGNDHKAWCDRLSELYDSGYHAEICFLDVGLITELNHTDRVNFIDLFKALSEFNGYLAGELMVERSRTPETAINKEIFALKVEKLVDRMKQRTFALGNISIGDLLDQVLGMVRSHHVRMEGDFITVIVAILLLEGIGRQLDPQLDLFARFVFALVLGLGNNPNEPNLMHEDSHCWDLRGVSIARNQVQSFTNSTMASNPPGACCIESNFHQGTPKGSHSTVFGLDTYVTGASNEAKRNIVILTDIYGHKYNNVLLIADQLAKLGHYRVYIPDILKGDPVPETHGDLSSWLNNHSKDITKPIVDGFLNSLREEVGSEAFIGAIGYCFGAKYAVQQLAEGGYASAAALAHPSFVEIDEVKAIKRPLLISAAETDPIFTVELRHKTEETLASIKARYQIDLFSGVAHGFAVRGDIKDPAVKYAMNKTLADQIQWFGLF
;
A
#
# COMPACT_ATOMS: atom_id res chain seq x y z
N MET A 1 11.54 -18.98 -23.05
CA MET A 1 10.24 -18.36 -23.36
C MET A 1 9.20 -19.28 -24.02
N LEU A 2 9.54 -20.51 -24.47
CA LEU A 2 8.62 -21.36 -25.26
C LEU A 2 8.19 -22.71 -24.61
N MET A 3 8.50 -23.01 -23.34
CA MET A 3 8.22 -24.36 -22.79
C MET A 3 7.68 -24.46 -21.36
N ILE A 4 7.35 -23.36 -20.68
CA ILE A 4 6.94 -23.45 -19.26
C ILE A 4 5.41 -23.54 -19.06
N ASN A 5 4.57 -23.45 -20.09
CA ASN A 5 3.11 -23.59 -19.88
C ASN A 5 2.31 -24.39 -20.93
N ILE A 6 2.81 -25.57 -21.34
CA ILE A 6 1.96 -26.60 -21.95
C ILE A 6 1.38 -27.48 -20.84
N ARG A 7 0.55 -26.90 -19.98
CA ARG A 7 -0.28 -27.65 -19.01
C ARG A 7 -1.77 -27.30 -19.06
N SER A 8 -2.18 -26.28 -19.80
CA SER A 8 -3.61 -25.94 -20.00
C SER A 8 -4.19 -26.35 -21.35
N LEU A 9 -3.38 -26.82 -22.31
CA LEU A 9 -3.86 -27.34 -23.60
C LEU A 9 -4.02 -28.87 -23.56
N ARG A 10 -5.12 -29.36 -22.98
CA ARG A 10 -5.64 -30.69 -23.33
C ARG A 10 -6.38 -30.56 -24.67
N VAL A 11 -5.66 -30.79 -25.76
CA VAL A 11 -6.28 -31.11 -27.06
C VAL A 11 -6.82 -32.53 -26.96
N SER A 12 -8.13 -32.67 -26.74
CA SER A 12 -8.82 -33.95 -26.88
C SER A 12 -9.03 -34.21 -28.37
N TYR A 13 -8.34 -35.21 -28.90
CA TYR A 13 -8.51 -35.71 -30.26
C TYR A 13 -9.96 -36.16 -30.51
N VAL A 14 -10.58 -35.61 -31.55
CA VAL A 14 -11.81 -36.13 -32.14
C VAL A 14 -11.42 -37.19 -33.17
N THR A 15 -11.65 -38.48 -32.86
CA THR A 15 -12.32 -39.43 -33.79
C THR A 15 -12.61 -40.78 -33.15
N ARG A 16 -13.89 -41.20 -33.29
CA ARG A 16 -14.42 -42.58 -33.27
C ARG A 16 -14.49 -43.33 -31.93
N VAL A 17 -15.61 -43.11 -31.23
CA VAL A 17 -16.52 -44.23 -30.92
C VAL A 17 -17.91 -43.85 -31.42
N LEU A 18 -18.35 -44.58 -32.43
CA LEU A 18 -19.68 -44.53 -33.03
C LEU A 18 -20.70 -45.26 -32.12
N PHE A 19 -21.96 -44.84 -32.22
CA PHE A 19 -23.20 -45.51 -31.81
C PHE A 19 -23.45 -45.75 -30.30
N LYS A 20 -24.31 -44.90 -29.72
CA LYS A 20 -25.69 -45.29 -29.34
C LYS A 20 -26.40 -44.10 -28.67
N ASN A 21 -27.37 -43.54 -29.38
CA ASN A 21 -28.57 -42.98 -28.76
C ASN A 21 -29.47 -44.19 -28.41
N PRO A 22 -30.25 -44.18 -27.32
CA PRO A 22 -31.62 -43.68 -27.50
C PRO A 22 -32.28 -43.02 -26.27
N GLN A 23 -33.07 -41.99 -26.59
CA GLN A 23 -34.48 -41.79 -26.19
C GLN A 23 -34.90 -41.18 -24.85
N LEU A 24 -35.81 -40.19 -25.02
CA LEU A 24 -37.08 -39.90 -24.32
C LEU A 24 -36.96 -39.37 -22.88
N GLU A 25 -37.64 -38.30 -22.43
CA GLU A 25 -38.95 -37.68 -22.70
C GLU A 25 -38.87 -36.18 -22.30
N TYR A 26 -39.80 -35.25 -22.55
CA TYR A 26 -40.87 -34.98 -23.52
C TYR A 26 -41.49 -33.64 -23.03
N ASN A 27 -41.64 -32.69 -23.96
CA ASN A 27 -42.64 -31.60 -24.00
C ASN A 27 -42.69 -30.50 -22.92
N ARG A 28 -42.45 -29.23 -23.31
CA ARG A 28 -43.35 -28.26 -24.02
C ARG A 28 -44.37 -27.64 -23.07
N VAL A 29 -44.46 -26.30 -23.09
CA VAL A 29 -45.68 -25.51 -23.37
C VAL A 29 -45.28 -24.05 -23.70
N LEU A 30 -45.57 -23.64 -24.95
CA LEU A 30 -45.87 -22.29 -25.50
C LEU A 30 -44.77 -21.20 -25.45
N GLY A 31 -44.30 -20.56 -26.54
CA GLY A 31 -44.73 -20.51 -27.94
C GLY A 31 -45.81 -19.46 -28.22
N SER A 32 -45.43 -18.25 -28.68
CA SER A 32 -45.99 -17.60 -29.89
C SER A 32 -45.45 -16.18 -30.14
N GLN A 33 -44.86 -16.00 -31.32
CA GLN A 33 -45.11 -14.95 -32.32
C GLN A 33 -45.35 -13.48 -31.88
N PHE A 34 -44.59 -12.54 -32.44
CA PHE A 34 -45.05 -11.62 -33.51
C PHE A 34 -43.89 -10.72 -33.97
N GLY A 35 -43.85 -10.38 -35.25
CA GLY A 35 -42.84 -9.50 -35.86
C GLY A 35 -43.35 -8.12 -36.25
N ARG A 36 -42.43 -7.37 -36.87
CA ARG A 36 -42.56 -6.14 -37.70
C ARG A 36 -42.69 -4.76 -37.03
N SER A 37 -41.61 -4.00 -37.22
CA SER A 37 -41.50 -2.70 -37.92
C SER A 37 -42.06 -1.38 -37.35
N LEU A 38 -41.15 -0.41 -37.34
CA LEU A 38 -41.24 0.98 -37.84
C LEU A 38 -41.91 2.09 -36.99
N LEU A 39 -41.09 3.13 -36.78
CA LEU A 39 -41.36 4.57 -36.75
C LEU A 39 -42.14 5.15 -35.54
N SER A 40 -41.51 6.04 -34.77
CA SER A 40 -41.48 7.48 -35.13
C SER A 40 -40.83 8.36 -34.05
N ASN A 41 -40.15 9.38 -34.57
CA ASN A 41 -39.59 10.59 -33.98
C ASN A 41 -40.20 11.12 -32.68
N ARG A 42 -39.34 11.66 -31.81
CA ARG A 42 -39.40 13.08 -31.43
C ARG A 42 -38.05 13.61 -30.97
N SER A 43 -37.53 14.54 -31.76
CA SER A 43 -36.39 15.42 -31.51
C SER A 43 -36.73 16.47 -30.45
N TYR A 44 -35.75 16.92 -29.66
CA TYR A 44 -35.58 18.35 -29.35
C TYR A 44 -34.09 18.69 -29.15
N SER A 45 -33.68 19.72 -29.89
CA SER A 45 -32.41 20.48 -29.98
C SER A 45 -32.06 21.22 -28.68
N HIS A 46 -30.96 21.92 -28.41
CA HIS A 46 -29.71 22.41 -29.05
C HIS A 46 -28.87 22.93 -27.85
N SER A 47 -27.54 22.98 -27.83
CA SER A 47 -26.75 24.04 -28.48
C SER A 47 -25.25 23.70 -28.55
N LYS A 48 -24.63 24.15 -29.65
CA LYS A 48 -23.21 24.04 -30.05
C LYS A 48 -22.31 25.10 -29.41
N HIS A 49 -21.00 24.84 -29.38
CA HIS A 49 -19.96 25.64 -30.07
C HIS A 49 -18.70 24.76 -30.17
N GLU A 50 -18.37 24.22 -31.35
CA GLU A 50 -17.48 24.76 -32.39
C GLU A 50 -15.98 24.45 -32.19
N GLY A 51 -15.45 23.62 -33.08
CA GLY A 51 -14.01 23.37 -33.30
C GLY A 51 -13.85 22.51 -34.57
N ARG A 52 -13.17 23.04 -35.59
CA ARG A 52 -13.37 22.74 -37.01
C ARG A 52 -12.56 21.53 -37.54
N HIS A 53 -13.25 20.81 -38.43
CA HIS A 53 -12.82 20.08 -39.63
C HIS A 53 -11.38 20.25 -40.16
N TYR A 54 -10.81 19.15 -40.69
CA TYR A 54 -10.64 18.87 -42.15
C TYR A 54 -10.26 17.38 -42.35
N LYS A 55 -11.19 16.50 -42.71
CA LYS A 55 -11.44 15.93 -44.07
C LYS A 55 -10.20 15.34 -44.78
N ASN A 56 -10.21 14.03 -44.99
CA ASN A 56 -9.92 13.50 -46.34
C ASN A 56 -10.81 12.30 -46.69
N SER A 57 -11.06 12.19 -47.99
CA SER A 57 -12.22 11.60 -48.65
C SER A 57 -12.17 10.10 -48.93
N ASN A 58 -13.34 9.46 -48.87
CA ASN A 58 -13.68 8.21 -49.57
C ASN A 58 -13.71 8.37 -51.09
N ARG A 59 -13.25 7.35 -51.83
CA ARG A 59 -13.91 6.83 -53.05
C ARG A 59 -13.30 5.50 -53.55
N GLY A 60 -14.14 4.46 -53.64
CA GLY A 60 -14.25 3.57 -54.80
C GLY A 60 -13.43 2.27 -54.86
N GLU A 61 -14.01 1.17 -54.38
CA GLU A 61 -14.39 -0.07 -55.15
C GLU A 61 -13.83 -0.20 -56.59
N GLN A 62 -13.40 -1.33 -57.18
CA GLN A 62 -13.59 -2.79 -57.03
C GLN A 62 -12.78 -3.44 -58.21
N TRP A 63 -11.87 -4.42 -58.08
CA TRP A 63 -12.01 -5.83 -58.54
C TRP A 63 -10.64 -6.55 -58.63
N GLN A 64 -10.58 -7.72 -57.98
CA GLN A 64 -9.94 -9.00 -58.29
C GLN A 64 -8.65 -9.19 -59.13
N LYS A 65 -7.73 -9.92 -58.48
CA LYS A 65 -6.95 -11.11 -58.93
C LYS A 65 -5.59 -10.94 -59.65
N PHE A 66 -4.67 -11.79 -59.16
CA PHE A 66 -3.34 -12.18 -59.66
C PHE A 66 -2.14 -11.26 -59.35
N GLY A 67 -1.27 -11.72 -58.44
CA GLY A 67 0.05 -11.12 -58.19
C GLY A 67 0.68 -11.45 -56.83
N LEU A 68 0.61 -12.71 -56.37
CA LEU A 68 1.27 -13.17 -55.15
C LEU A 68 2.77 -13.38 -55.44
N ALA A 69 3.63 -12.36 -55.21
CA ALA A 69 5.09 -12.56 -55.01
C ALA A 69 5.94 -11.34 -54.61
N VAL A 70 5.54 -10.06 -54.71
CA VAL A 70 6.51 -8.93 -54.55
C VAL A 70 6.09 -7.80 -53.59
N ALA A 71 4.93 -7.87 -52.93
CA ALA A 71 4.41 -6.73 -52.15
C ALA A 71 4.56 -6.85 -50.61
N ILE A 72 5.59 -7.51 -50.08
CA ILE A 72 5.88 -7.49 -48.62
C ILE A 72 6.95 -6.45 -48.26
N SER A 73 7.72 -5.95 -49.24
CA SER A 73 8.82 -5.01 -48.97
C SER A 73 8.39 -3.55 -48.80
N GLY A 74 7.25 -3.15 -49.40
CA GLY A 74 6.88 -1.74 -49.55
C GLY A 74 6.03 -1.15 -48.42
N SER A 75 5.17 -1.95 -47.78
CA SER A 75 4.20 -1.44 -46.79
C SER A 75 4.73 -1.41 -45.36
N ILE A 76 5.84 -2.10 -45.06
CA ILE A 76 6.55 -1.98 -43.77
C ILE A 76 7.38 -0.68 -43.72
N ALA A 77 7.78 -0.12 -44.86
CA ALA A 77 8.63 1.07 -44.93
C ALA A 77 7.90 2.38 -44.57
N ALA A 78 6.57 2.45 -44.72
CA ALA A 78 5.81 3.68 -44.49
C ALA A 78 5.35 3.84 -43.02
N SER A 79 5.04 2.74 -42.33
CA SER A 79 4.71 2.73 -40.89
C SER A 79 5.93 2.68 -39.97
N SER A 80 7.13 2.49 -40.52
CA SER A 80 8.40 2.47 -39.77
C SER A 80 9.11 3.82 -39.71
N SER A 81 8.50 4.90 -40.21
CA SER A 81 9.08 6.25 -40.15
C SER A 81 9.16 6.83 -38.72
N SER A 82 8.55 6.17 -37.72
CA SER A 82 8.73 6.42 -36.28
C SER A 82 9.71 5.46 -35.60
N LEU A 83 10.27 4.45 -36.29
CA LEU A 83 11.17 3.47 -35.70
C LEU A 83 12.61 4.00 -35.62
N ILE A 84 12.93 4.52 -34.43
CA ILE A 84 14.22 4.42 -33.73
C ILE A 84 15.39 5.13 -34.44
N LYS A 85 15.55 6.43 -34.15
CA LYS A 85 16.86 7.10 -34.18
C LYS A 85 17.61 6.71 -32.90
N ASN A 86 18.85 6.19 -33.01
CA ASN A 86 19.77 5.94 -31.88
C ASN A 86 21.15 5.52 -32.44
N GLU A 87 22.28 5.63 -31.74
CA GLU A 87 23.07 6.80 -31.30
C GLU A 87 24.43 6.27 -30.77
N VAL A 88 25.56 6.84 -31.22
CA VAL A 88 26.90 6.75 -30.59
C VAL A 88 27.66 8.04 -30.91
N TYR A 89 27.44 9.08 -30.11
CA TYR A 89 28.11 10.38 -30.30
C TYR A 89 28.53 10.94 -28.93
N PRO A 90 29.54 11.82 -28.88
CA PRO A 90 29.95 12.43 -27.62
C PRO A 90 28.86 13.40 -27.15
N VAL A 91 28.01 12.94 -26.23
CA VAL A 91 27.14 13.82 -25.44
C VAL A 91 28.04 14.69 -24.56
N ASP A 92 27.70 15.97 -24.45
CA ASP A 92 28.35 16.85 -23.50
C ASP A 92 27.92 16.45 -22.09
N THR A 93 28.83 15.81 -21.37
CA THR A 93 28.57 15.27 -20.03
C THR A 93 29.14 16.18 -18.93
N SER A 94 29.46 17.43 -19.28
CA SER A 94 29.82 18.49 -18.32
C SER A 94 28.62 19.32 -17.85
N ILE A 95 27.42 19.05 -18.38
CA ILE A 95 26.20 19.74 -17.98
C ILE A 95 25.73 19.18 -16.63
N HIS A 96 25.64 20.07 -15.64
CA HIS A 96 25.25 19.71 -14.26
C HIS A 96 23.75 19.84 -13.98
N ARG A 97 22.99 20.48 -14.89
CA ARG A 97 21.57 20.76 -14.66
C ARG A 97 20.67 19.98 -15.59
N LEU A 98 19.56 19.53 -15.03
CA LEU A 98 18.46 18.94 -15.74
C LEU A 98 17.18 19.52 -15.14
N GLN A 99 16.29 20.05 -15.97
CA GLN A 99 15.00 20.58 -15.54
C GLN A 99 13.88 19.72 -16.10
N PRO A 100 12.95 19.24 -15.26
CA PRO A 100 11.83 18.43 -15.72
C PRO A 100 10.94 19.24 -16.67
N VAL A 101 10.41 18.57 -17.69
CA VAL A 101 9.43 19.15 -18.62
C VAL A 101 8.08 19.29 -17.93
N GLU A 102 7.56 20.52 -17.83
CA GLU A 102 6.30 20.83 -17.11
C GLU A 102 5.03 20.29 -17.79
N THR A 103 5.08 19.88 -19.05
CA THR A 103 3.92 19.35 -19.80
C THR A 103 3.68 17.86 -19.56
N GLU A 104 4.57 17.17 -18.88
CA GLU A 104 4.43 15.75 -18.56
C GLU A 104 3.63 15.56 -17.28
N ASP A 105 2.88 14.46 -17.19
CA ASP A 105 1.94 14.21 -16.08
C ASP A 105 2.63 13.90 -14.74
N THR A 106 3.90 13.49 -14.76
CA THR A 106 4.68 13.11 -13.57
C THR A 106 6.08 13.72 -13.60
N PHE A 107 6.69 13.89 -12.41
CA PHE A 107 8.07 14.40 -12.29
C PHE A 107 9.07 13.46 -12.98
N GLU A 108 8.84 12.15 -12.86
CA GLU A 108 9.65 11.11 -13.52
C GLU A 108 9.69 11.28 -15.03
N ASN A 109 8.50 11.33 -15.66
CA ASN A 109 8.35 11.47 -17.10
C ASN A 109 8.90 12.83 -17.56
N GLY A 110 8.71 13.88 -16.76
CA GLY A 110 9.31 15.19 -16.99
C GLY A 110 10.85 15.15 -17.06
N LEU A 111 11.51 14.44 -16.13
CA LEU A 111 12.96 14.27 -16.14
C LEU A 111 13.45 13.38 -17.29
N TYR A 112 12.73 12.29 -17.56
CA TYR A 112 13.01 11.41 -18.69
C TYR A 112 12.94 12.18 -20.01
N ALA A 113 11.83 12.89 -20.26
CA ALA A 113 11.62 13.68 -21.47
C ALA A 113 12.67 14.78 -21.61
N ALA A 114 13.05 15.44 -20.51
CA ALA A 114 14.11 16.44 -20.50
C ALA A 114 15.46 15.83 -20.91
N SER A 115 15.82 14.70 -20.32
CA SER A 115 17.09 14.01 -20.60
C SER A 115 17.16 13.55 -22.06
N GLN A 116 16.07 12.94 -22.56
CA GLN A 116 15.99 12.48 -23.96
C GLN A 116 15.99 13.63 -24.96
N LYS A 117 15.33 14.75 -24.62
CA LYS A 117 15.34 15.96 -25.45
C LYS A 117 16.74 16.59 -25.50
N GLU A 118 17.41 16.71 -24.36
CA GLU A 118 18.78 17.24 -24.28
C GLU A 118 19.75 16.39 -25.11
N GLU A 119 19.71 15.07 -24.97
CA GLU A 119 20.51 14.11 -25.74
C GLU A 119 20.32 14.33 -27.26
N LYS A 120 19.06 14.37 -27.69
CA LYS A 120 18.69 14.61 -29.10
C LYS A 120 19.12 15.99 -29.60
N ASP A 121 18.93 17.04 -28.81
CA ASP A 121 19.26 18.41 -29.18
C ASP A 121 20.78 18.59 -29.30
N LEU A 122 21.56 18.01 -28.38
CA LEU A 122 23.03 17.99 -28.44
C LEU A 122 23.52 17.21 -29.66
N PHE A 123 22.90 16.08 -29.96
CA PHE A 123 23.19 15.28 -31.15
C PHE A 123 22.92 16.06 -32.45
N ASP A 124 21.74 16.66 -32.59
CA ASP A 124 21.35 17.43 -33.76
C ASP A 124 22.20 18.71 -33.89
N ALA A 125 22.59 19.33 -32.77
CA ALA A 125 23.52 20.46 -32.75
C ALA A 125 24.93 20.07 -33.20
N TYR A 126 25.48 18.98 -32.68
CA TYR A 126 26.81 18.46 -33.07
C TYR A 126 26.86 18.15 -34.57
N ARG A 127 25.84 17.47 -35.10
CA ARG A 127 25.75 17.16 -36.53
C ARG A 127 25.64 18.41 -37.37
N ARG A 128 24.74 19.33 -37.00
CA ARG A 128 24.59 20.61 -37.70
C ARG A 128 25.90 21.38 -37.70
N GLU A 129 26.59 21.48 -36.57
CA GLU A 129 27.87 22.19 -36.48
C GLU A 129 28.91 21.60 -37.45
N LYS A 130 29.12 20.27 -37.42
CA LYS A 130 30.12 19.61 -38.28
C LYS A 130 29.77 19.61 -39.76
N THR A 131 28.49 19.63 -40.09
CA THR A 131 28.02 19.63 -41.50
C THR A 131 27.86 21.03 -42.09
N THR A 132 27.77 22.07 -41.26
CA THR A 132 27.61 23.46 -41.71
C THR A 132 28.90 24.26 -41.65
N LYS A 133 29.77 24.03 -40.65
CA LYS A 133 31.05 24.73 -40.52
C LYS A 133 32.16 24.06 -41.35
N GLY A 134 32.99 24.88 -41.99
CA GLY A 134 34.16 24.44 -42.75
C GLY A 134 33.97 24.41 -44.28
N ASN A 135 35.04 24.07 -44.99
CA ASN A 135 35.04 24.06 -46.46
C ASN A 135 34.18 22.92 -47.02
N ALA A 136 33.76 23.02 -48.28
CA ALA A 136 32.89 22.02 -48.94
C ALA A 136 33.36 20.57 -48.77
N ILE A 137 34.67 20.32 -48.87
CA ILE A 137 35.27 18.99 -48.68
C ILE A 137 35.04 18.46 -47.26
N VAL A 138 35.21 19.30 -46.23
CA VAL A 138 35.03 18.93 -44.83
C VAL A 138 33.56 18.61 -44.56
N ARG A 139 32.64 19.41 -45.11
CA ARG A 139 31.19 19.17 -44.97
C ARG A 139 30.77 17.86 -45.66
N SER A 140 31.23 17.63 -46.89
CA SER A 140 30.99 16.38 -47.61
C SER A 140 31.58 15.17 -46.88
N TYR A 141 32.78 15.31 -46.29
CA TYR A 141 33.37 14.27 -45.46
C TYR A 141 32.47 13.91 -44.27
N TYR A 142 31.97 14.89 -43.51
CA TYR A 142 31.08 14.61 -42.37
C TYR A 142 29.72 14.06 -42.80
N HIS A 143 29.15 14.51 -43.92
CA HIS A 143 27.93 13.91 -44.47
C HIS A 143 28.13 12.44 -44.85
N ILE A 144 29.20 12.11 -45.56
CA ILE A 144 29.53 10.72 -45.91
C ILE A 144 29.85 9.91 -44.66
N SER A 145 30.61 10.46 -43.73
CA SER A 145 30.97 9.79 -42.48
C SER A 145 29.74 9.46 -41.64
N PHE A 146 28.83 10.42 -41.42
CA PHE A 146 27.58 10.17 -40.70
C PHE A 146 26.68 9.18 -41.43
N PHE A 147 26.59 9.27 -42.76
CA PHE A 147 25.86 8.28 -43.57
C PHE A 147 26.44 6.86 -43.39
N VAL A 148 27.75 6.70 -43.49
CA VAL A 148 28.42 5.40 -43.27
C VAL A 148 28.23 4.91 -41.85
N ILE A 149 28.32 5.79 -40.84
CA ILE A 149 28.11 5.41 -39.45
C ILE A 149 26.67 4.90 -39.23
N ASP A 150 25.68 5.63 -39.70
CA ASP A 150 24.26 5.34 -39.45
C ASP A 150 23.75 4.13 -40.24
N TYR A 151 24.12 4.03 -41.52
CA TYR A 151 23.56 3.02 -42.43
C TYR A 151 24.42 1.77 -42.61
N LEU A 152 25.71 1.82 -42.24
CA LEU A 152 26.62 0.68 -42.40
C LEU A 152 27.18 0.21 -41.05
N ILE A 153 27.88 1.08 -40.31
CA ILE A 153 28.62 0.67 -39.12
C ILE A 153 27.68 0.28 -37.99
N ASP A 154 26.66 1.08 -37.67
CA ASP A 154 25.76 0.77 -36.55
C ASP A 154 24.91 -0.49 -36.78
N PRO A 155 24.32 -0.72 -37.97
CA PRO A 155 23.67 -1.99 -38.29
C PRO A 155 24.62 -3.18 -38.15
N ILE A 156 25.86 -3.08 -38.65
CA ILE A 156 26.87 -4.14 -38.50
C ILE A 156 27.17 -4.42 -37.03
N LYS A 157 27.41 -3.38 -36.21
CA LYS A 157 27.66 -3.54 -34.78
C LYS A 157 26.46 -4.14 -34.04
N THR A 158 25.25 -3.78 -34.45
CA THR A 158 24.01 -4.35 -33.90
C THR A 158 23.85 -5.81 -34.29
N ILE A 159 24.19 -6.19 -35.53
CA ILE A 159 24.19 -7.60 -35.98
C ILE A 159 25.24 -8.41 -35.23
N ILE A 160 26.46 -7.87 -35.06
CA ILE A 160 27.51 -8.52 -34.24
C ILE A 160 26.97 -8.76 -32.83
N ARG A 161 26.38 -7.73 -32.22
CA ARG A 161 25.78 -7.84 -30.89
C ARG A 161 24.66 -8.87 -30.84
N PHE A 162 23.82 -8.94 -31.88
CA PHE A 162 22.78 -9.95 -32.00
C PHE A 162 23.36 -11.38 -32.08
N VAL A 163 24.45 -11.59 -32.83
CA VAL A 163 25.15 -12.87 -32.90
C VAL A 163 25.77 -13.25 -31.55
N GLU A 164 26.37 -12.28 -30.84
CA GLU A 164 26.85 -12.48 -29.46
C GLU A 164 25.73 -12.93 -28.51
N LEU A 165 24.60 -12.21 -28.50
CA LEU A 165 23.47 -12.58 -27.64
C LEU A 165 22.87 -13.94 -28.03
N THR A 166 22.80 -14.22 -29.33
CA THR A 166 22.33 -15.51 -29.84
C THR A 166 23.26 -16.64 -29.41
N THR A 167 24.58 -16.46 -29.48
CA THR A 167 25.54 -17.48 -29.03
C THR A 167 25.49 -17.71 -27.52
N ILE A 168 25.15 -16.70 -26.72
CA ILE A 168 24.93 -16.82 -25.28
C ILE A 168 23.61 -17.55 -24.95
N PHE A 169 22.49 -17.12 -25.55
CA PHE A 169 21.16 -17.61 -25.16
C PHE A 169 20.68 -18.85 -25.93
N MET A 170 21.19 -19.16 -27.12
CA MET A 170 20.79 -20.37 -27.86
C MET A 170 21.08 -21.66 -27.09
N PRO A 171 22.27 -21.85 -26.46
CA PRO A 171 22.52 -22.99 -25.59
C PRO A 171 21.54 -23.07 -24.40
N VAL A 172 21.14 -21.93 -23.83
CA VAL A 172 20.14 -21.88 -22.74
C VAL A 172 18.79 -22.37 -23.27
N LEU A 173 18.36 -21.93 -24.45
CA LEU A 173 17.11 -22.39 -25.06
C LEU A 173 17.14 -23.90 -25.38
N LEU A 174 18.24 -24.38 -25.97
CA LEU A 174 18.41 -25.80 -26.33
C LEU A 174 18.50 -26.73 -25.10
N SER A 175 19.00 -26.23 -23.97
CA SER A 175 19.05 -26.98 -22.71
C SER A 175 17.73 -26.99 -21.92
N SER A 176 16.69 -26.27 -22.39
CA SER A 176 15.40 -26.20 -21.69
C SER A 176 14.68 -27.54 -21.44
N PRO A 177 14.84 -28.61 -22.25
CA PRO A 177 14.29 -29.93 -21.91
C PRO A 177 14.85 -30.51 -20.60
N MET A 178 16.01 -30.02 -20.12
CA MET A 178 16.59 -30.40 -18.83
C MET A 178 15.63 -30.12 -17.66
N CYS A 179 14.73 -29.14 -17.81
CA CYS A 179 13.69 -28.83 -16.83
C CYS A 179 12.74 -30.00 -16.53
N TRP A 180 12.65 -30.99 -17.44
CA TRP A 180 11.83 -32.18 -17.25
C TRP A 180 12.55 -33.32 -16.54
N PHE A 181 13.86 -33.23 -16.27
CA PHE A 181 14.61 -34.31 -15.64
C PHE A 181 14.89 -34.04 -14.16
N GLY A 182 15.15 -35.11 -13.40
CA GLY A 182 15.54 -35.06 -12.00
C GLY A 182 14.42 -35.32 -10.99
N LYS A 183 14.81 -35.55 -9.73
CA LYS A 183 13.89 -35.77 -8.61
C LYS A 183 13.21 -34.45 -8.25
N LYS A 184 11.94 -34.55 -7.86
CA LYS A 184 11.22 -33.47 -7.17
C LYS A 184 11.55 -33.59 -5.69
N ASP A 185 11.98 -32.49 -5.07
CA ASP A 185 12.17 -32.50 -3.63
C ASP A 185 10.81 -32.36 -2.94
N ARG A 186 10.30 -33.45 -2.38
CA ARG A 186 9.01 -33.46 -1.69
C ARG A 186 9.11 -32.95 -0.25
N LYS A 187 10.33 -32.77 0.30
CA LYS A 187 10.54 -32.43 1.71
C LYS A 187 10.57 -30.92 1.97
N THR A 188 10.89 -30.10 0.96
CA THR A 188 11.03 -28.64 1.07
C THR A 188 9.79 -27.85 0.65
N GLY A 189 8.76 -28.52 0.11
CA GLY A 189 7.58 -27.85 -0.46
C GLY A 189 7.80 -27.27 -1.88
N GLU A 190 8.99 -27.43 -2.45
CA GLU A 190 9.32 -26.91 -3.79
C GLU A 190 8.69 -27.75 -4.91
N HIS A 191 8.04 -27.07 -5.86
CA HIS A 191 7.28 -27.74 -6.92
C HIS A 191 8.13 -28.07 -8.17
N VAL A 192 9.39 -27.62 -8.19
CA VAL A 192 10.28 -27.64 -9.36
C VAL A 192 11.27 -28.82 -9.33
N ARG A 193 11.61 -29.38 -10.51
CA ARG A 193 12.56 -30.51 -10.63
C ARG A 193 14.01 -30.01 -10.52
N SER A 194 14.91 -30.86 -10.02
CA SER A 194 16.35 -30.55 -9.93
C SER A 194 16.99 -30.11 -11.26
N GLY A 195 16.56 -30.67 -12.40
CA GLY A 195 17.04 -30.24 -13.72
C GLY A 195 16.62 -28.81 -14.09
N ALA A 196 15.45 -28.35 -13.62
CA ALA A 196 15.00 -26.96 -13.83
C ALA A 196 15.80 -25.97 -12.97
N LYS A 197 16.16 -26.33 -11.74
CA LYS A 197 17.08 -25.53 -10.92
C LYS A 197 18.43 -25.31 -11.61
N LEU A 198 18.99 -26.37 -12.21
CA LEU A 198 20.24 -26.23 -12.97
C LEU A 198 20.08 -25.31 -14.19
N TRP A 199 18.94 -25.42 -14.87
CA TRP A 199 18.62 -24.54 -16.00
C TRP A 199 18.45 -23.08 -15.57
N PHE A 200 17.84 -22.78 -14.42
CA PHE A 200 17.75 -21.43 -13.87
C PHE A 200 19.13 -20.85 -13.55
N ARG A 201 20.03 -21.64 -12.97
CA ARG A 201 21.42 -21.24 -12.74
C ARG A 201 22.16 -20.93 -14.04
N TYR A 202 21.89 -21.71 -15.09
CA TYR A 202 22.48 -21.45 -16.40
C TYR A 202 21.91 -20.18 -17.05
N LEU A 203 20.60 -19.95 -16.93
CA LEU A 203 19.96 -18.72 -17.39
C LEU A 203 20.53 -17.49 -16.67
N ARG A 204 20.69 -17.55 -15.34
CA ARG A 204 21.32 -16.48 -14.55
C ARG A 204 22.72 -16.15 -15.08
N TRP A 205 23.58 -17.18 -15.22
CA TRP A 205 24.92 -17.01 -15.76
C TRP A 205 24.92 -16.39 -17.16
N ALA A 206 24.01 -16.83 -18.04
CA ALA A 206 23.90 -16.27 -19.39
C ALA A 206 23.51 -14.79 -19.36
N SER A 207 22.59 -14.39 -18.46
CA SER A 207 22.21 -12.99 -18.26
C SER A 207 23.39 -12.14 -17.75
N GLU A 208 24.19 -12.66 -16.82
CA GLU A 208 25.41 -11.98 -16.32
C GLU A 208 26.43 -11.75 -17.45
N VAL A 209 26.66 -12.77 -18.29
CA VAL A 209 27.58 -12.70 -19.42
C VAL A 209 27.08 -11.76 -20.51
N ALA A 210 25.77 -11.71 -20.75
CA ALA A 210 25.18 -10.80 -21.73
C ALA A 210 25.39 -9.32 -21.33
N GLY A 211 25.34 -9.00 -20.05
CA GLY A 211 25.72 -7.70 -19.48
C GLY A 211 24.55 -6.86 -18.97
N ALA A 212 24.78 -5.55 -18.79
CA ALA A 212 23.91 -4.64 -18.04
C ALA A 212 22.40 -4.78 -18.32
N SER A 213 21.99 -4.74 -19.59
CA SER A 213 20.58 -4.86 -20.01
C SER A 213 19.95 -6.16 -19.50
N PHE A 214 20.65 -7.29 -19.58
CA PHE A 214 20.12 -8.59 -19.19
C PHE A 214 20.25 -8.87 -17.69
N ILE A 215 21.22 -8.24 -17.02
CA ILE A 215 21.29 -8.22 -15.55
C ILE A 215 20.07 -7.48 -15.00
N LYS A 216 19.79 -6.27 -15.50
CA LYS A 216 18.62 -5.47 -15.08
C LYS A 216 17.29 -6.13 -15.47
N LEU A 217 17.19 -6.73 -16.66
CA LEU A 217 16.03 -7.54 -17.05
C LEU A 217 15.83 -8.75 -16.13
N GLY A 218 16.91 -9.39 -15.71
CA GLY A 218 16.87 -10.50 -14.77
C GLY A 218 16.46 -10.08 -13.35
N GLN A 219 16.94 -8.92 -12.88
CA GLN A 219 16.51 -8.31 -11.61
C GLN A 219 15.02 -7.95 -11.63
N TRP A 220 14.55 -7.35 -12.73
CA TRP A 220 13.12 -7.11 -12.94
C TRP A 220 12.33 -8.42 -12.98
N ALA A 221 12.83 -9.47 -13.64
CA ALA A 221 12.17 -10.77 -13.63
C ALA A 221 12.19 -11.45 -12.24
N ALA A 222 13.19 -11.14 -11.40
CA ALA A 222 13.31 -11.69 -10.06
C ALA A 222 12.22 -11.18 -9.11
N SER A 223 11.70 -9.96 -9.31
CA SER A 223 10.59 -9.42 -8.51
C SER A 223 9.21 -9.87 -9.01
N ARG A 224 9.13 -10.49 -10.20
CA ARG A 224 7.88 -10.88 -10.87
C ARG A 224 7.50 -12.35 -10.63
N THR A 225 7.28 -12.73 -9.37
CA THR A 225 6.80 -14.08 -8.99
C THR A 225 5.40 -14.41 -9.54
N ASP A 226 4.65 -13.40 -9.98
CA ASP A 226 3.39 -13.53 -10.69
C ASP A 226 3.56 -14.09 -12.13
N ILE A 227 4.69 -13.78 -12.76
CA ILE A 227 5.06 -14.25 -14.11
C ILE A 227 5.92 -15.51 -14.04
N PHE A 228 6.93 -15.53 -13.16
CA PHE A 228 7.98 -16.55 -13.13
C PHE A 228 7.88 -17.45 -11.88
N PRO A 229 8.33 -18.74 -11.96
CA PRO A 229 8.36 -19.61 -10.79
C PRO A 229 9.21 -19.02 -9.65
N LYS A 230 8.76 -19.16 -8.41
CA LYS A 230 9.47 -18.63 -7.22
C LYS A 230 10.94 -19.02 -7.19
N GLU A 231 11.27 -20.28 -7.47
CA GLU A 231 12.65 -20.77 -7.46
C GLU A 231 13.51 -20.15 -8.58
N MET A 232 12.89 -19.72 -9.69
CA MET A 232 13.58 -18.97 -10.74
C MET A 232 13.83 -17.53 -10.30
N CYS A 233 12.85 -16.89 -9.66
CA CYS A 233 12.98 -15.55 -9.09
C CYS A 233 14.09 -15.49 -8.03
N GLU A 234 14.12 -16.46 -7.12
CA GLU A 234 15.18 -16.59 -6.10
C GLU A 234 16.57 -16.80 -6.70
N GLU A 235 16.70 -17.55 -7.81
CA GLU A 235 17.97 -17.65 -8.52
C GLU A 235 18.34 -16.33 -9.18
N LEU A 236 17.42 -15.69 -9.89
CA LEU A 236 17.67 -14.41 -10.57
C LEU A 236 17.91 -13.25 -9.59
N SER A 237 17.38 -13.29 -8.37
CA SER A 237 17.70 -12.29 -7.34
C SER A 237 19.17 -12.33 -6.91
N ASN A 238 19.87 -13.44 -7.19
CA ASN A 238 21.32 -13.55 -7.01
C ASN A 238 22.14 -12.97 -8.16
N LEU A 239 21.51 -12.24 -9.11
CA LEU A 239 22.25 -11.41 -10.07
C LEU A 239 22.94 -10.29 -9.29
N HIS A 240 24.13 -10.61 -8.78
CA HIS A 240 24.87 -9.79 -7.84
C HIS A 240 25.44 -8.52 -8.48
N SER A 241 25.58 -7.50 -7.66
CA SER A 241 26.27 -6.21 -7.87
C SER A 241 27.80 -6.33 -7.89
N ASN A 242 28.34 -7.37 -8.53
CA ASN A 242 29.78 -7.51 -8.79
C ASN A 242 30.02 -7.73 -10.28
N ALA A 243 29.50 -6.79 -11.08
CA ALA A 243 29.86 -6.73 -12.49
C ALA A 243 31.38 -6.53 -12.61
N LYS A 244 31.93 -6.83 -13.80
CA LYS A 244 33.35 -6.61 -14.04
C LYS A 244 33.65 -5.10 -13.99
N PRO A 245 34.52 -4.61 -13.10
CA PRO A 245 34.84 -3.19 -13.04
C PRO A 245 35.52 -2.72 -14.31
N HIS A 246 35.23 -1.48 -14.71
CA HIS A 246 35.98 -0.82 -15.76
C HIS A 246 37.32 -0.30 -15.22
N SER A 247 38.24 0.07 -16.12
CA SER A 247 39.59 0.46 -15.72
C SER A 247 39.60 1.78 -14.96
N LEU A 248 40.44 1.91 -13.93
CA LEU A 248 40.59 3.18 -13.20
C LEU A 248 40.97 4.34 -14.13
N ALA A 249 41.71 4.07 -15.21
CA ALA A 249 42.06 5.08 -16.21
C ALA A 249 40.83 5.67 -16.90
N GLU A 250 39.82 4.86 -17.20
CA GLU A 250 38.54 5.33 -17.73
C GLU A 250 37.77 6.15 -16.68
N THR A 251 37.77 5.71 -15.42
CA THR A 251 37.18 6.48 -14.31
C THR A 251 37.81 7.86 -14.20
N LYS A 252 39.15 7.95 -14.15
CA LYS A 252 39.90 9.22 -14.07
C LYS A 252 39.56 10.14 -15.25
N LYS A 253 39.41 9.57 -16.46
CA LYS A 253 39.01 10.31 -17.66
C LYS A 253 37.58 10.86 -17.56
N ILE A 254 36.62 10.05 -17.11
CA ILE A 254 35.23 10.47 -16.94
C ILE A 254 35.14 11.57 -15.88
N LEU A 255 35.77 11.38 -14.72
CA LEU A 255 35.79 12.38 -13.65
C LEU A 255 36.46 13.69 -14.09
N SER A 256 37.60 13.63 -14.79
CA SER A 256 38.26 14.84 -15.29
C SER A 256 37.39 15.59 -16.30
N LYS A 257 36.63 14.87 -17.12
CA LYS A 257 35.66 15.46 -18.07
C LYS A 257 34.49 16.11 -17.33
N SER A 258 33.87 15.40 -16.39
CA SER A 258 32.69 15.89 -15.65
C SER A 258 33.00 17.10 -14.76
N PHE A 259 34.15 17.12 -14.09
CA PHE A 259 34.56 18.27 -13.26
C PHE A 259 35.25 19.38 -14.08
N GLY A 260 35.58 19.13 -15.34
CA GLY A 260 36.31 20.06 -16.21
C GLY A 260 37.66 20.50 -15.64
N MET A 261 38.34 19.61 -14.90
CA MET A 261 39.66 19.85 -14.30
C MET A 261 40.47 18.56 -14.18
N PRO A 262 41.81 18.61 -14.03
CA PRO A 262 42.65 17.42 -13.89
C PRO A 262 42.26 16.60 -12.66
N PHE A 263 42.27 15.27 -12.77
CA PHE A 263 41.87 14.35 -11.70
C PHE A 263 42.55 14.63 -10.36
N GLU A 264 43.85 14.94 -10.39
CA GLU A 264 44.70 15.20 -9.23
C GLU A 264 44.31 16.47 -8.46
N GLU A 265 43.53 17.35 -9.10
CA GLU A 265 43.02 18.57 -8.47
C GLU A 265 41.59 18.43 -7.94
N ILE A 266 40.89 17.34 -8.28
CA ILE A 266 39.49 17.14 -7.87
C ILE A 266 39.41 16.69 -6.41
N PHE A 267 40.29 15.77 -6.00
CA PHE A 267 40.23 15.08 -4.71
C PHE A 267 41.47 15.33 -3.86
N GLU A 268 41.27 15.47 -2.56
CA GLU A 268 42.35 15.40 -1.56
C GLU A 268 42.73 13.94 -1.30
N GLU A 269 41.72 13.07 -1.17
CA GLU A 269 41.87 11.62 -1.03
C GLU A 269 40.91 10.91 -1.99
N PHE A 270 41.38 9.87 -2.68
CA PHE A 270 40.54 9.04 -3.55
C PHE A 270 40.90 7.58 -3.37
N ASN A 271 39.95 6.75 -2.95
CA ASN A 271 40.16 5.32 -2.86
C ASN A 271 40.10 4.70 -4.26
N GLU A 272 41.23 4.23 -4.79
CA GLU A 272 41.30 3.67 -6.14
C GLU A 272 40.53 2.35 -6.30
N LYS A 273 40.21 1.67 -5.19
CA LYS A 273 39.38 0.47 -5.19
C LYS A 273 37.91 0.88 -5.08
N PRO A 274 37.04 0.48 -6.02
CA PRO A 274 35.61 0.79 -5.93
C PRO A 274 35.00 0.14 -4.68
N LEU A 275 34.10 0.88 -4.03
CA LEU A 275 33.26 0.38 -2.92
C LEU A 275 32.27 -0.69 -3.40
N GLY A 276 31.74 -0.51 -4.62
CA GLY A 276 30.78 -1.43 -5.24
C GLY A 276 30.75 -1.29 -6.76
N VAL A 277 30.38 -2.36 -7.47
CA VAL A 277 30.36 -2.40 -8.94
C VAL A 277 29.00 -2.88 -9.45
N GLY A 278 28.10 -1.93 -9.68
CA GLY A 278 26.76 -2.19 -10.22
C GLY A 278 26.76 -2.58 -11.70
N ALA A 279 25.56 -2.82 -12.24
CA ALA A 279 25.40 -3.22 -13.63
C ALA A 279 25.74 -2.11 -14.64
N ILE A 280 25.48 -0.85 -14.27
CA ILE A 280 25.61 0.32 -15.15
C ILE A 280 26.71 1.29 -14.68
N ALA A 281 27.05 1.28 -13.38
CA ALA A 281 28.03 2.18 -12.79
C ALA A 281 28.80 1.51 -11.65
N GLN A 282 29.95 2.08 -11.28
CA GLN A 282 30.73 1.66 -10.09
C GLN A 282 30.97 2.86 -9.16
N VAL A 283 31.05 2.60 -7.86
CA VAL A 283 31.06 3.62 -6.81
C VAL A 283 32.43 3.69 -6.13
N TYR A 284 32.90 4.89 -5.86
CA TYR A 284 34.19 5.19 -5.20
C TYR A 284 33.99 6.02 -3.94
N LEU A 285 34.91 5.86 -2.98
CA LEU A 285 35.03 6.73 -1.80
C LEU A 285 36.08 7.81 -2.07
N ALA A 286 35.76 9.07 -1.79
CA ALA A 286 36.70 10.16 -1.95
C ALA A 286 36.45 11.32 -0.96
N LYS A 287 37.41 12.24 -0.88
CA LYS A 287 37.28 13.55 -0.23
C LYS A 287 37.58 14.63 -1.26
N LEU A 288 36.65 15.57 -1.42
CA LEU A 288 36.77 16.67 -2.38
C LEU A 288 37.86 17.66 -1.96
N SER A 289 38.62 18.16 -2.94
CA SER A 289 39.64 19.18 -2.68
C SER A 289 39.03 20.56 -2.46
N ASP A 290 39.76 21.43 -1.77
CA ASP A 290 39.42 22.85 -1.64
C ASP A 290 39.19 23.55 -2.98
N LYS A 291 39.99 23.20 -3.99
CA LYS A 291 39.91 23.81 -5.32
C LYS A 291 38.59 23.45 -5.99
N ALA A 292 38.17 22.19 -5.90
CA ALA A 292 36.90 21.73 -6.44
C ALA A 292 35.72 22.44 -5.74
N ILE A 293 35.77 22.54 -4.40
CA ILE A 293 34.73 23.23 -3.60
C ILE A 293 34.63 24.72 -3.95
N GLN A 294 35.76 25.42 -4.06
CA GLN A 294 35.78 26.85 -4.39
C GLN A 294 35.24 27.12 -5.80
N ARG A 295 35.55 26.26 -6.77
CA ARG A 295 35.02 26.37 -8.14
C ARG A 295 33.49 26.28 -8.16
N ALA A 296 32.92 25.28 -7.48
CA ALA A 296 31.47 25.12 -7.42
C ALA A 296 30.76 26.29 -6.73
N LYS A 297 31.38 26.90 -5.70
CA LYS A 297 30.83 28.11 -5.06
C LYS A 297 30.75 29.29 -6.03
N LYS A 298 31.79 29.49 -6.84
CA LYS A 298 31.86 30.59 -7.82
C LYS A 298 30.83 30.45 -8.95
N GLU A 299 30.56 29.22 -9.40
CA GLU A 299 29.56 28.93 -10.42
C GLU A 299 28.12 29.16 -9.91
N ASN A 300 27.86 28.89 -8.63
CA ASN A 300 26.56 29.16 -7.99
C ASN A 300 26.23 30.66 -7.90
N ASP A 301 27.16 31.47 -7.41
CA ASP A 301 26.95 32.92 -7.29
C ASP A 301 26.64 33.57 -8.65
N THR A 302 27.31 33.09 -9.70
CA THR A 302 27.09 33.56 -11.08
C THR A 302 25.70 33.17 -11.59
N THR A 303 25.16 32.03 -11.17
CA THR A 303 23.89 31.56 -11.69
C THR A 303 22.67 32.10 -10.95
N VAL A 304 22.77 32.32 -9.64
CA VAL A 304 21.71 32.97 -8.85
C VAL A 304 21.41 34.37 -9.42
N GLN A 305 22.39 35.04 -10.02
CA GLN A 305 22.18 36.31 -10.75
C GLN A 305 21.40 36.17 -12.06
N LEU A 306 21.39 35.00 -12.71
CA LEU A 306 20.77 34.76 -14.02
C LEU A 306 19.30 34.31 -13.93
N SER A 307 18.80 33.88 -12.76
CA SER A 307 17.48 33.25 -12.58
C SER A 307 16.36 34.17 -12.05
N LEU A 308 16.56 35.49 -11.97
CA LEU A 308 15.61 36.47 -11.41
C LEU A 308 14.46 36.90 -12.38
N ASP A 309 13.88 36.00 -13.17
CA ASP A 309 12.76 36.31 -14.10
C ASP A 309 11.39 35.77 -13.58
N PRO A 310 10.34 36.61 -13.38
CA PRO A 310 9.21 36.29 -12.48
C PRO A 310 8.06 35.41 -13.04
N SER A 311 8.17 34.78 -14.21
CA SER A 311 6.98 34.40 -15.00
C SER A 311 6.51 32.92 -15.02
N ALA A 312 6.97 32.02 -14.14
CA ALA A 312 6.40 30.66 -14.04
C ALA A 312 6.40 30.15 -12.60
N GLN A 313 5.22 29.84 -12.04
CA GLN A 313 4.98 30.15 -10.62
C GLN A 313 4.73 28.96 -9.67
N GLU A 314 4.66 27.69 -10.10
CA GLU A 314 4.37 26.58 -9.17
C GLU A 314 5.43 25.47 -9.14
N HIS A 315 5.81 24.86 -10.27
CA HIS A 315 6.89 23.85 -10.28
C HIS A 315 8.30 24.43 -10.07
N ARG A 316 8.53 25.67 -10.54
CA ARG A 316 9.74 26.43 -10.22
C ARG A 316 9.86 26.70 -8.72
N GLN A 317 8.78 26.84 -7.96
CA GLN A 317 8.91 27.07 -6.52
C GLN A 317 9.52 25.88 -5.79
N PHE A 318 9.27 24.64 -6.20
CA PHE A 318 9.92 23.47 -5.60
C PHE A 318 11.39 23.40 -5.99
N LEU A 319 11.73 23.53 -7.28
CA LEU A 319 13.12 23.48 -7.73
C LEU A 319 13.91 24.69 -7.21
N ASP A 320 13.35 25.89 -7.24
CA ASP A 320 13.97 27.07 -6.65
C ASP A 320 14.03 26.94 -5.12
N LYS A 321 13.00 26.44 -4.42
CA LYS A 321 13.14 26.21 -2.97
C LYS A 321 14.15 25.10 -2.67
N VAL A 322 14.10 23.93 -3.29
CA VAL A 322 15.00 22.80 -2.98
C VAL A 322 16.44 23.02 -3.48
N ILE A 323 16.62 23.63 -4.65
CA ILE A 323 17.95 23.92 -5.23
C ILE A 323 18.53 25.23 -4.67
N VAL A 324 17.72 26.26 -4.35
CA VAL A 324 18.20 27.55 -3.80
C VAL A 324 18.23 27.57 -2.25
N THR A 325 17.39 26.82 -1.53
CA THR A 325 17.41 26.80 -0.04
C THR A 325 18.36 25.79 0.58
N GLU A 326 18.99 24.89 -0.19
CA GLU A 326 20.17 24.17 0.28
C GLU A 326 21.42 24.98 -0.12
N PRO A 327 21.87 25.95 0.71
CA PRO A 327 23.07 26.67 0.37
C PRO A 327 24.20 25.66 0.23
N SER A 328 24.92 25.72 -0.89
CA SER A 328 26.25 25.12 -1.15
C SER A 328 27.34 25.42 -0.08
N SER A 329 26.93 25.97 1.06
CA SER A 329 27.71 26.46 2.18
C SER A 329 28.20 25.40 3.17
N PHE A 330 27.83 24.12 3.07
CA PHE A 330 28.19 23.10 4.09
C PHE A 330 29.03 21.92 3.62
N ILE A 331 29.65 21.92 2.43
CA ILE A 331 30.79 21.00 2.24
C ILE A 331 31.89 21.50 3.16
N THR A 332 31.97 20.89 4.34
CA THR A 332 33.09 21.10 5.24
C THR A 332 34.31 20.43 4.62
N LYS A 333 35.48 21.02 4.89
CA LYS A 333 36.80 20.68 4.33
C LYS A 333 37.25 19.21 4.45
N LYS A 334 36.43 18.32 5.02
CA LYS A 334 36.76 16.94 5.40
C LYS A 334 35.66 15.91 5.13
N GLN A 335 34.55 16.30 4.50
CA GLN A 335 33.43 15.38 4.31
C GLN A 335 33.75 14.32 3.24
N GLU A 336 33.53 13.06 3.59
CA GLU A 336 33.65 11.93 2.67
C GLU A 336 32.43 11.88 1.74
N VAL A 337 32.68 11.59 0.47
CA VAL A 337 31.68 11.51 -0.58
C VAL A 337 31.75 10.17 -1.29
N ALA A 338 30.57 9.67 -1.68
CA ALA A 338 30.44 8.55 -2.60
C ALA A 338 30.34 9.10 -4.03
N ILE A 339 31.10 8.51 -4.95
CA ILE A 339 31.17 8.94 -6.35
C ILE A 339 30.80 7.76 -7.25
N LYS A 340 29.59 7.82 -7.81
CA LYS A 340 29.07 6.85 -8.76
C LYS A 340 29.48 7.27 -10.16
N VAL A 341 30.17 6.38 -10.88
CA VAL A 341 30.71 6.63 -12.23
C VAL A 341 30.16 5.59 -13.19
N LEU A 342 29.48 6.06 -14.23
CA LEU A 342 28.89 5.23 -15.29
C LEU A 342 29.98 4.41 -16.01
N HIS A 343 29.66 3.16 -16.37
CA HIS A 343 30.54 2.34 -17.19
C HIS A 343 30.71 2.95 -18.59
N PRO A 344 31.93 2.95 -19.14
CA PRO A 344 32.20 3.54 -20.45
C PRO A 344 31.42 2.83 -21.55
N ASN A 345 30.74 3.62 -22.40
CA ASN A 345 29.92 3.15 -23.52
C ASN A 345 28.74 2.24 -23.12
N VAL A 346 28.32 2.23 -21.85
CA VAL A 346 27.22 1.36 -21.40
C VAL A 346 25.89 1.74 -22.05
N GLU A 347 25.63 3.04 -22.20
CA GLU A 347 24.48 3.60 -22.92
C GLU A 347 24.36 3.06 -24.34
N VAL A 348 25.47 3.05 -25.08
CA VAL A 348 25.54 2.53 -26.45
C VAL A 348 25.17 1.05 -26.50
N LYS A 349 25.67 0.26 -25.55
CA LYS A 349 25.41 -1.17 -25.47
C LYS A 349 23.94 -1.43 -25.13
N ILE A 350 23.39 -0.72 -24.14
CA ILE A 350 21.99 -0.82 -23.73
C ILE A 350 21.07 -0.45 -24.90
N ASN A 351 21.32 0.67 -25.57
CA ASN A 351 20.53 1.10 -26.73
C ASN A 351 20.52 0.07 -27.86
N ARG A 352 21.62 -0.66 -28.09
CA ARG A 352 21.65 -1.79 -29.06
C ARG A 352 20.86 -3.00 -28.58
N ASP A 353 21.00 -3.36 -27.31
CA ASP A 353 20.26 -4.48 -26.72
C ASP A 353 18.74 -4.20 -26.81
N LEU A 354 18.31 -2.98 -26.50
CA LEU A 354 16.91 -2.54 -26.61
C LEU A 354 16.39 -2.59 -28.05
N LYS A 355 17.18 -2.13 -29.04
CA LYS A 355 16.82 -2.28 -30.48
C LYS A 355 16.57 -3.74 -30.85
N ILE A 356 17.44 -4.64 -30.40
CA ILE A 356 17.31 -6.08 -30.66
C ILE A 356 16.04 -6.62 -29.99
N MET A 357 15.80 -6.24 -28.72
CA MET A 357 14.60 -6.64 -27.98
C MET A 357 13.31 -6.16 -28.67
N SER A 358 13.24 -4.90 -29.09
CA SER A 358 12.07 -4.33 -29.77
C SER A 358 11.78 -5.04 -31.09
N PHE A 359 12.83 -5.37 -31.86
CA PHE A 359 12.68 -6.15 -33.08
C PHE A 359 12.04 -7.52 -32.80
N PHE A 360 12.52 -8.27 -31.81
CA PHE A 360 11.95 -9.57 -31.47
C PHE A 360 10.55 -9.46 -30.86
N ALA A 361 10.28 -8.44 -30.05
CA ALA A 361 8.95 -8.18 -29.52
C ALA A 361 7.93 -7.97 -30.65
N ALA A 362 8.29 -7.19 -31.68
CA ALA A 362 7.45 -6.98 -32.86
C ALA A 362 7.22 -8.28 -33.65
N VAL A 363 8.27 -9.11 -33.82
CA VAL A 363 8.17 -10.42 -34.51
C VAL A 363 7.25 -11.38 -33.75
N VAL A 364 7.38 -11.46 -32.43
CA VAL A 364 6.55 -12.34 -31.60
C VAL A 364 5.09 -11.85 -31.58
N ASN A 365 4.87 -10.54 -31.53
CA ASN A 365 3.53 -9.97 -31.56
C ASN A 365 2.79 -10.22 -32.89
N ALA A 366 3.52 -10.46 -33.99
CA ALA A 366 2.93 -10.86 -35.26
C ALA A 366 2.38 -12.30 -35.28
N ILE A 367 2.61 -13.10 -34.23
CA ILE A 367 2.10 -14.48 -34.12
C ILE A 367 0.67 -14.44 -33.55
N PRO A 368 -0.37 -14.97 -34.25
CA PRO A 368 -1.81 -14.83 -33.93
C PRO A 368 -2.35 -15.40 -32.59
N THR A 369 -1.53 -15.59 -31.57
CA THR A 369 -1.90 -16.11 -30.24
C THR A 369 -1.12 -15.47 -29.10
N MET A 370 -0.14 -14.60 -29.40
CA MET A 370 0.74 -13.96 -28.41
C MET A 370 0.45 -12.47 -28.20
N GLU A 371 -0.53 -11.90 -28.91
CA GLU A 371 -0.95 -10.49 -28.79
C GLU A 371 -1.39 -10.09 -27.36
N TRP A 372 -1.89 -11.05 -26.57
CA TRP A 372 -2.30 -10.78 -25.19
C TRP A 372 -1.12 -10.40 -24.27
N LEU A 373 0.12 -10.77 -24.61
CA LEU A 373 1.33 -10.47 -23.84
C LEU A 373 1.84 -9.03 -24.02
N SER A 374 1.39 -8.28 -25.02
CA SER A 374 1.82 -6.88 -25.27
C SER A 374 3.35 -6.68 -25.22
N LEU A 375 4.13 -7.64 -25.71
CA LEU A 375 5.60 -7.61 -25.59
C LEU A 375 6.27 -6.33 -26.11
N PRO A 376 5.79 -5.66 -27.19
CA PRO A 376 6.35 -4.38 -27.59
C PRO A 376 6.25 -3.30 -26.51
N ASP A 377 5.08 -3.21 -25.86
CA ASP A 377 4.81 -2.24 -24.78
C ASP A 377 5.72 -2.55 -23.58
N GLU A 378 5.90 -3.83 -23.23
CA GLU A 378 6.79 -4.25 -22.14
C GLU A 378 8.27 -3.89 -22.41
N VAL A 379 8.72 -4.04 -23.66
CA VAL A 379 10.08 -3.63 -24.04
C VAL A 379 10.23 -2.11 -24.01
N GLU A 380 9.18 -1.36 -24.36
CA GLU A 380 9.18 0.09 -24.25
C GLU A 380 9.27 0.56 -22.79
N GLN A 381 8.46 -0.02 -21.89
CA GLN A 381 8.54 0.28 -20.45
C GLN A 381 9.92 -0.07 -19.87
N PHE A 382 10.46 -1.24 -20.24
CA PHE A 382 11.82 -1.62 -19.87
C PHE A 382 12.88 -0.65 -20.44
N SER A 383 12.69 -0.15 -21.66
CA SER A 383 13.57 0.86 -22.27
C SER A 383 13.57 2.17 -21.48
N ILE A 384 12.41 2.66 -21.05
CA ILE A 384 12.28 3.87 -20.23
C ILE A 384 13.06 3.68 -18.91
N LEU A 385 12.80 2.58 -18.20
CA LEU A 385 13.49 2.22 -16.95
C LEU A 385 15.01 2.22 -17.11
N MET A 386 15.52 1.63 -18.20
CA MET A 386 16.95 1.56 -18.47
C MET A 386 17.56 2.93 -18.78
N ARG A 387 16.83 3.79 -19.51
CA ARG A 387 17.31 5.12 -19.88
C ARG A 387 17.32 6.09 -18.69
N LEU A 388 16.36 5.97 -17.77
CA LEU A 388 16.36 6.73 -16.51
C LEU A 388 17.65 6.50 -15.69
N GLN A 389 18.22 5.29 -15.75
CA GLN A 389 19.48 4.96 -15.06
C GLN A 389 20.75 5.41 -15.80
N LEU A 390 20.65 5.89 -17.04
CA LEU A 390 21.80 6.35 -17.84
C LEU A 390 22.17 7.82 -17.60
N ASP A 391 21.31 8.58 -16.93
CA ASP A 391 21.55 9.96 -16.57
C ASP A 391 21.56 10.12 -15.05
N LEU A 392 22.75 10.11 -14.46
CA LEU A 392 22.91 10.13 -13.00
C LEU A 392 22.43 11.44 -12.34
N ARG A 393 22.12 12.49 -13.12
CA ARG A 393 21.43 13.69 -12.60
C ARG A 393 20.01 13.39 -12.16
N ILE A 394 19.34 12.43 -12.79
CA ILE A 394 17.98 12.01 -12.43
C ILE A 394 17.98 11.44 -11.02
N GLU A 395 18.91 10.50 -10.74
CA GLU A 395 19.10 9.96 -9.40
C GLU A 395 19.45 11.05 -8.37
N ALA A 396 20.31 12.01 -8.75
CA ALA A 396 20.64 13.15 -7.89
C ALA A 396 19.41 14.01 -7.52
N LEU A 397 18.53 14.27 -8.49
CA LEU A 397 17.29 15.02 -8.28
C LEU A 397 16.25 14.22 -7.48
N ASN A 398 16.17 12.91 -7.70
CA ASN A 398 15.35 12.02 -6.90
C ASN A 398 15.79 12.03 -5.44
N LEU A 399 17.10 11.95 -5.15
CA LEU A 399 17.65 12.08 -3.79
C LEU A 399 17.25 13.42 -3.15
N ALA A 400 17.35 14.52 -3.90
CA ALA A 400 16.97 15.84 -3.41
C ALA A 400 15.47 15.90 -3.05
N LYS A 401 14.60 15.31 -3.89
CA LYS A 401 13.15 15.22 -3.63
C LYS A 401 12.84 14.34 -2.42
N PHE A 402 13.46 13.16 -2.29
CA PHE A 402 13.30 12.31 -1.12
C PHE A 402 13.76 13.00 0.17
N ARG A 403 14.92 13.65 0.17
CA ARG A 403 15.38 14.43 1.33
C ARG A 403 14.41 15.53 1.71
N HIS A 404 13.80 16.21 0.74
CA HIS A 404 12.78 17.20 1.00
C HIS A 404 11.54 16.59 1.66
N ASN A 405 11.03 15.50 1.12
CA ASN A 405 9.84 14.81 1.63
C ASN A 405 10.06 14.28 3.06
N PHE A 406 11.28 13.81 3.36
CA PHE A 406 11.64 13.23 4.65
C PHE A 406 12.32 14.21 5.62
N LYS A 407 12.37 15.52 5.32
CA LYS A 407 13.07 16.53 6.14
C LYS A 407 12.64 16.60 7.62
N ASN A 408 11.42 16.15 7.92
CA ASN A 408 10.84 16.16 9.26
C ASN A 408 11.01 14.82 10.01
N ARG A 409 11.58 13.80 9.36
CA ARG A 409 11.82 12.46 9.91
C ARG A 409 13.30 12.34 10.28
N LEU A 410 13.58 12.00 11.53
CA LEU A 410 14.96 11.81 12.02
C LEU A 410 15.45 10.37 11.89
N ASP A 411 14.54 9.46 11.58
CA ASP A 411 14.74 8.02 11.53
C ASP A 411 14.93 7.48 10.12
N ILE A 412 14.73 8.32 9.10
CA ILE A 412 14.92 8.02 7.68
C ILE A 412 15.91 9.02 7.09
N HIS A 413 16.93 8.52 6.40
CA HIS A 413 17.97 9.35 5.78
C HIS A 413 18.18 8.94 4.32
N PHE A 414 18.29 9.93 3.45
CA PHE A 414 18.71 9.75 2.06
C PHE A 414 20.02 10.53 1.85
N PRO A 415 21.05 9.99 1.19
CA PRO A 415 22.31 10.69 0.94
C PRO A 415 22.08 12.08 0.36
N LYS A 416 22.80 13.09 0.87
CA LYS A 416 22.79 14.41 0.27
C LYS A 416 23.43 14.36 -1.12
N PRO A 417 22.71 14.70 -2.21
CA PRO A 417 23.31 14.82 -3.53
C PRO A 417 24.04 16.16 -3.64
N PHE A 418 25.24 16.16 -4.24
CA PHE A 418 25.96 17.38 -4.56
C PHE A 418 25.76 17.75 -6.03
N LEU A 419 24.60 18.35 -6.33
CA LEU A 419 24.13 18.62 -7.70
C LEU A 419 25.16 19.35 -8.58
N ASN A 420 25.98 20.24 -8.00
CA ASN A 420 27.02 20.97 -8.72
C ASN A 420 28.21 20.12 -9.19
N PHE A 421 28.36 18.92 -8.63
CA PHE A 421 29.40 17.98 -9.03
C PHE A 421 28.83 16.77 -9.77
N SER A 422 27.50 16.68 -9.89
CA SER A 422 26.82 15.61 -10.60
C SER A 422 26.56 15.99 -12.05
N THR A 423 26.80 15.07 -12.97
CA THR A 423 26.53 15.16 -14.40
C THR A 423 25.86 13.88 -14.90
N ARG A 424 25.60 13.77 -16.20
CA ARG A 424 25.03 12.54 -16.79
C ARG A 424 25.81 11.27 -16.43
N ASP A 425 27.14 11.34 -16.42
CA ASP A 425 28.03 10.19 -16.22
C ASP A 425 28.50 10.01 -14.76
N VAL A 426 28.30 11.02 -13.91
CA VAL A 426 28.86 11.05 -12.54
C VAL A 426 27.82 11.56 -11.55
N LEU A 427 27.59 10.83 -10.46
CA LEU A 427 26.84 11.32 -9.30
C LEU A 427 27.80 11.43 -8.12
N VAL A 428 27.79 12.59 -7.47
CA VAL A 428 28.50 12.82 -6.20
C VAL A 428 27.48 13.02 -5.10
N GLU A 429 27.58 12.23 -4.05
CA GLU A 429 26.65 12.23 -2.92
C GLU A 429 27.37 12.02 -1.58
N GLU A 430 26.68 12.29 -0.49
CA GLU A 430 27.14 12.01 0.87
C GLU A 430 27.48 10.53 1.05
N TYR A 431 28.69 10.25 1.54
CA TYR A 431 29.01 8.90 1.98
C TYR A 431 28.35 8.61 3.33
N ILE A 432 27.64 7.48 3.43
CA ILE A 432 26.99 7.04 4.66
C ILE A 432 27.70 5.81 5.20
N GLU A 433 28.25 5.93 6.41
CA GLU A 433 28.86 4.83 7.14
C GLU A 433 27.79 4.05 7.94
N ALA A 434 27.27 2.98 7.33
CA ALA A 434 26.15 2.21 7.88
C ALA A 434 26.23 0.70 7.56
N ILE A 435 25.41 -0.09 8.25
CA ILE A 435 25.38 -1.55 8.16
C ILE A 435 24.36 -1.99 7.10
N PRO A 436 24.69 -2.89 6.15
CA PRO A 436 23.72 -3.40 5.20
C PRO A 436 22.53 -4.09 5.88
N LEU A 437 21.31 -3.84 5.42
CA LEU A 437 20.12 -4.46 6.00
C LEU A 437 20.16 -5.98 5.92
N SER A 438 20.79 -6.55 4.89
CA SER A 438 21.02 -8.00 4.77
C SER A 438 21.72 -8.59 6.00
N LYS A 439 22.66 -7.87 6.62
CA LYS A 439 23.31 -8.32 7.85
C LYS A 439 22.33 -8.39 9.02
N MET A 440 21.37 -7.46 9.09
CA MET A 440 20.31 -7.48 10.11
C MET A 440 19.30 -8.61 9.87
N LEU A 441 18.99 -8.92 8.60
CA LEU A 441 18.15 -10.04 8.20
C LEU A 441 18.79 -11.40 8.50
N ASP A 442 20.12 -11.48 8.61
CA ASP A 442 20.80 -12.73 8.99
C ASP A 442 20.68 -13.05 10.50
N LEU A 443 20.34 -12.06 11.34
CA LEU A 443 20.27 -12.17 12.81
C LEU A 443 18.93 -12.72 13.30
N LYS A 444 18.66 -14.00 13.01
CA LYS A 444 17.38 -14.68 13.33
C LYS A 444 16.99 -14.65 14.82
N GLU A 445 17.97 -14.63 15.72
CA GLU A 445 17.72 -14.60 17.17
C GLU A 445 17.14 -13.26 17.65
N ASN A 446 17.27 -12.20 16.84
CA ASN A 446 16.79 -10.85 17.15
C ASN A 446 15.41 -10.54 16.54
N PHE A 447 14.81 -11.46 15.77
CA PHE A 447 13.56 -11.21 15.05
C PHE A 447 12.39 -10.91 16.01
N GLY A 448 11.61 -9.87 15.67
CA GLY A 448 10.47 -9.40 16.46
C GLY A 448 10.84 -8.76 17.81
N ARG A 449 12.13 -8.45 18.06
CA ARG A 449 12.62 -7.83 19.30
C ARG A 449 13.25 -6.47 19.05
N ASN A 450 13.01 -5.54 19.96
CA ASN A 450 13.71 -4.25 20.11
C ASN A 450 14.03 -3.59 18.75
N VAL A 451 15.30 -3.69 18.31
CA VAL A 451 15.85 -3.10 17.09
C VAL A 451 15.25 -3.67 15.80
N SER A 452 15.08 -4.99 15.68
CA SER A 452 14.55 -5.58 14.43
C SER A 452 13.10 -5.19 14.21
N LYS A 453 12.32 -5.12 15.29
CA LYS A 453 10.96 -4.58 15.25
C LYS A 453 10.95 -3.10 14.86
N GLU A 454 11.81 -2.29 15.49
CA GLU A 454 11.94 -0.86 15.17
C GLU A 454 12.32 -0.61 13.69
N ILE A 455 13.23 -1.41 13.12
CA ILE A 455 13.61 -1.30 11.70
C ILE A 455 12.44 -1.69 10.80
N SER A 456 11.73 -2.78 11.11
CA SER A 456 10.52 -3.19 10.37
C SER A 456 9.48 -2.07 10.36
N ASP A 457 9.23 -1.50 11.54
CA ASP A 457 8.25 -0.45 11.76
C ASP A 457 8.59 0.81 10.96
N LYS A 458 9.82 1.31 11.09
CA LYS A 458 10.29 2.52 10.41
C LYS A 458 10.34 2.35 8.89
N GLY A 459 10.80 1.19 8.43
CA GLY A 459 10.87 0.89 7.00
C GLY A 459 9.49 0.89 6.37
N LEU A 460 8.50 0.35 7.09
CA LEU A 460 7.13 0.35 6.62
C LEU A 460 6.48 1.74 6.62
N ASP A 461 6.65 2.51 7.69
CA ASP A 461 6.11 3.87 7.76
C ASP A 461 6.69 4.77 6.66
N ALA A 462 8.00 4.66 6.39
CA ALA A 462 8.64 5.40 5.32
C ALA A 462 8.04 5.08 3.95
N PHE A 463 7.74 3.80 3.69
CA PHE A 463 7.15 3.41 2.42
C PHE A 463 5.69 3.84 2.27
N LEU A 464 4.89 3.73 3.33
CA LEU A 464 3.53 4.26 3.30
C LEU A 464 3.54 5.77 3.05
N GLN A 465 4.56 6.49 3.54
CA GLN A 465 4.72 7.92 3.28
C GLN A 465 5.00 8.16 1.80
N MET A 466 6.00 7.46 1.25
CA MET A 466 6.34 7.51 -0.17
C MET A 466 5.12 7.24 -1.06
N LEU A 467 4.31 6.25 -0.70
CA LEU A 467 3.17 5.78 -1.48
C LEU A 467 1.94 6.68 -1.37
N ILE A 468 1.46 6.93 -0.15
CA ILE A 468 0.15 7.56 0.07
C ILE A 468 0.28 9.09 0.08
N LEU A 469 1.24 9.60 0.85
CA LEU A 469 1.38 11.03 1.11
C LEU A 469 2.13 11.72 -0.02
N ASP A 470 3.31 11.18 -0.38
CA ASP A 470 4.21 11.83 -1.32
C ASP A 470 3.92 11.48 -2.78
N ASN A 471 3.26 10.34 -3.05
CA ASN A 471 3.09 9.78 -4.39
C ASN A 471 4.41 9.69 -5.17
N PHE A 472 5.48 9.34 -4.46
CA PHE A 472 6.84 9.29 -4.99
C PHE A 472 7.56 8.11 -4.35
N VAL A 473 7.45 6.95 -5.01
CA VAL A 473 7.85 5.65 -4.47
C VAL A 473 9.21 5.25 -4.98
N HIS A 474 10.09 4.77 -4.12
CA HIS A 474 11.32 4.11 -4.56
C HIS A 474 11.00 2.72 -5.13
N ALA A 475 11.17 2.55 -6.44
CA ALA A 475 10.71 1.37 -7.18
C ALA A 475 11.66 0.15 -7.12
N ASP A 476 12.88 0.33 -6.60
CA ASP A 476 13.91 -0.73 -6.48
C ASP A 476 14.28 -0.97 -5.01
N LEU A 477 13.26 -1.04 -4.15
CA LEU A 477 13.41 -1.18 -2.70
C LEU A 477 13.70 -2.64 -2.31
N HIS A 478 14.98 -3.00 -2.25
CA HIS A 478 15.45 -4.29 -1.78
C HIS A 478 16.52 -4.13 -0.67
N PRO A 479 16.84 -5.17 0.12
CA PRO A 479 17.76 -5.05 1.25
C PRO A 479 19.19 -4.59 0.93
N GLY A 480 19.58 -4.57 -0.36
CA GLY A 480 20.88 -4.07 -0.80
C GLY A 480 20.92 -2.55 -0.95
N ASN A 481 19.76 -1.91 -1.11
CA ASN A 481 19.59 -0.46 -1.20
C ASN A 481 19.16 0.16 0.15
N MET A 482 19.21 -0.63 1.23
CA MET A 482 18.87 -0.22 2.58
C MET A 482 20.04 -0.48 3.53
N LEU A 483 20.48 0.57 4.21
CA LEU A 483 21.45 0.49 5.29
C LEU A 483 20.81 0.90 6.62
N VAL A 484 21.43 0.50 7.72
CA VAL A 484 20.99 0.81 9.08
C VAL A 484 22.16 1.39 9.86
N ARG A 485 21.93 2.53 10.53
CA ARG A 485 22.85 3.12 11.52
C ARG A 485 22.12 3.42 12.82
N PHE A 486 22.85 3.77 13.87
CA PHE A 486 22.27 3.96 15.21
C PHE A 486 22.56 5.35 15.76
N TYR A 487 21.53 6.00 16.29
CA TYR A 487 21.63 7.35 16.83
C TYR A 487 20.89 7.50 18.15
N LYS A 488 21.25 8.52 18.92
CA LYS A 488 20.59 8.85 20.19
C LYS A 488 19.73 10.09 20.06
N ASN A 489 18.49 10.04 20.52
CA ASN A 489 17.60 11.19 20.56
C ASN A 489 17.48 11.75 21.99
N LYS A 490 17.15 13.04 22.10
CA LYS A 490 16.60 13.62 23.33
C LYS A 490 15.42 14.50 23.02
N LEU A 491 14.45 14.49 23.93
CA LEU A 491 13.34 15.43 23.93
C LEU A 491 13.84 16.80 24.39
N TYR A 492 13.79 17.80 23.51
CA TYR A 492 14.18 19.18 23.84
C TYR A 492 12.93 20.07 23.88
N ARG A 493 12.78 20.91 24.90
CA ARG A 493 11.65 21.84 25.02
C ARG A 493 12.04 23.18 24.40
N HIS A 494 11.39 23.58 23.31
CA HIS A 494 11.60 24.89 22.68
C HIS A 494 10.29 25.69 22.70
N GLU A 495 10.31 26.82 23.40
CA GLU A 495 9.33 27.94 23.44
C GLU A 495 7.82 27.66 23.64
N LYS A 496 7.34 26.42 23.57
CA LYS A 496 6.03 25.87 24.00
C LYS A 496 5.79 24.43 23.49
N GLU A 497 6.70 23.87 22.70
CA GLU A 497 6.60 22.53 22.11
C GLU A 497 7.80 21.66 22.46
N TYR A 498 7.60 20.34 22.43
CA TYR A 498 8.68 19.36 22.51
C TYR A 498 9.18 19.08 21.09
N LYS A 499 10.49 19.15 20.88
CA LYS A 499 11.16 18.82 19.63
C LYS A 499 12.17 17.71 19.91
N ILE A 500 12.03 16.58 19.21
CA ILE A 500 13.07 15.54 19.21
C ILE A 500 14.27 16.08 18.45
N ILE A 501 15.46 15.99 19.06
CA ILE A 501 16.71 16.37 18.41
C ILE A 501 17.65 15.16 18.46
N LYS A 502 18.33 14.89 17.34
CA LYS A 502 19.43 13.93 17.26
C LYS A 502 20.60 14.48 18.10
N THR A 503 20.92 13.78 19.19
CA THR A 503 21.97 14.18 20.14
C THR A 503 23.31 13.53 19.89
N SER A 504 23.34 12.37 19.23
CA SER A 504 24.59 11.78 18.75
C SER A 504 25.08 12.54 17.53
N ASN A 505 26.38 12.81 17.47
CA ASN A 505 27.02 13.38 16.29
C ASN A 505 27.36 12.27 15.27
N GLU A 506 27.79 12.68 14.07
CA GLU A 506 28.25 11.77 13.01
C GLU A 506 29.40 10.86 13.50
N GLU A 507 30.38 11.41 14.22
CA GLU A 507 31.52 10.64 14.74
C GLU A 507 31.10 9.49 15.68
N GLU A 508 30.13 9.72 16.57
CA GLU A 508 29.61 8.70 17.48
C GLU A 508 28.83 7.62 16.71
N THR A 509 28.01 8.03 15.75
CA THR A 509 27.22 7.13 14.90
C THR A 509 28.16 6.20 14.11
N ASN A 510 29.21 6.77 13.51
CA ASN A 510 30.22 6.05 12.74
C ASN A 510 31.03 5.10 13.63
N ARG A 511 31.40 5.53 14.85
CA ARG A 511 32.09 4.67 15.82
C ARG A 511 31.26 3.43 16.16
N ILE A 512 29.97 3.58 16.41
CA ILE A 512 29.07 2.45 16.72
C ILE A 512 28.96 1.51 15.52
N THR A 513 28.81 2.06 14.31
CA THR A 513 28.83 1.26 13.08
C THR A 513 30.10 0.42 12.97
N GLN A 514 31.27 1.03 13.20
CA GLN A 514 32.56 0.33 13.14
C GLN A 514 32.73 -0.73 14.24
N GLU A 515 32.28 -0.44 15.47
CA GLU A 515 32.27 -1.40 16.57
C GLU A 515 31.44 -2.64 16.21
N LEU A 516 30.25 -2.45 15.63
CA LEU A 516 29.37 -3.53 15.21
C LEU A 516 29.99 -4.34 14.05
N LEU A 517 30.50 -3.68 13.02
CA LEU A 517 31.16 -4.35 11.89
C LEU A 517 32.40 -5.16 12.32
N ALA A 518 33.14 -4.70 13.34
CA ALA A 518 34.30 -5.39 13.88
C ALA A 518 33.96 -6.74 14.56
N LEU A 519 32.71 -6.97 14.97
CA LEU A 519 32.23 -8.25 15.51
C LEU A 519 32.21 -9.37 14.45
N GLY A 520 32.30 -9.02 13.16
CA GLY A 520 32.34 -9.97 12.06
C GLY A 520 31.08 -10.84 11.98
N ASN A 521 31.24 -12.17 12.08
CA ASN A 521 30.16 -13.14 11.89
C ASN A 521 29.64 -13.76 13.20
N ASP A 522 30.00 -13.22 14.36
CA ASP A 522 29.50 -13.71 15.66
C ASP A 522 28.07 -13.21 15.92
N HIS A 523 27.07 -14.01 15.52
CA HIS A 523 25.65 -13.63 15.64
C HIS A 523 25.22 -13.33 17.07
N LYS A 524 25.78 -14.01 18.07
CA LYS A 524 25.40 -13.80 19.47
C LYS A 524 25.94 -12.46 19.97
N ALA A 525 27.21 -12.18 19.70
CA ALA A 525 27.82 -10.90 20.06
C ALA A 525 27.08 -9.71 19.40
N TRP A 526 26.63 -9.88 18.16
CA TRP A 526 25.76 -8.92 17.48
C TRP A 526 24.44 -8.70 18.23
N CYS A 527 23.71 -9.76 18.59
CA CYS A 527 22.42 -9.65 19.28
C CYS A 527 22.56 -9.02 20.67
N ASP A 528 23.59 -9.42 21.42
CA ASP A 528 23.89 -8.87 22.75
C ASP A 528 24.19 -7.37 22.64
N ARG A 529 25.06 -6.97 21.70
CA ARG A 529 25.42 -5.56 21.48
C ARG A 529 24.25 -4.70 21.01
N LEU A 530 23.40 -5.22 20.11
CA LEU A 530 22.20 -4.52 19.64
C LEU A 530 21.19 -4.30 20.78
N SER A 531 21.06 -5.28 21.67
CA SER A 531 20.19 -5.16 22.86
C SER A 531 20.72 -4.09 23.81
N GLU A 532 22.04 -4.08 24.08
CA GLU A 532 22.67 -3.03 24.90
C GLU A 532 22.48 -1.63 24.33
N LEU A 533 22.62 -1.47 23.00
CA LEU A 533 22.42 -0.17 22.32
C LEU A 533 20.97 0.30 22.50
N TYR A 534 20.01 -0.60 22.30
CA TYR A 534 18.59 -0.27 22.47
C TYR A 534 18.27 0.12 23.92
N ASP A 535 18.74 -0.65 24.91
CA ASP A 535 18.56 -0.36 26.33
C ASP A 535 19.25 0.95 26.75
N SER A 536 20.32 1.33 26.05
CA SER A 536 21.04 2.60 26.24
C SER A 536 20.37 3.81 25.56
N GLY A 537 19.23 3.60 24.90
CA GLY A 537 18.44 4.63 24.22
C GLY A 537 18.94 5.00 22.82
N TYR A 538 19.67 4.10 22.14
CA TYR A 538 19.94 4.25 20.72
C TYR A 538 18.81 3.69 19.88
N HIS A 539 18.51 4.39 18.79
CA HIS A 539 17.44 4.10 17.86
C HIS A 539 18.02 3.82 16.48
N ALA A 540 17.35 2.94 15.73
CA ALA A 540 17.73 2.64 14.34
C ALA A 540 17.37 3.80 13.40
N GLU A 541 18.26 4.16 12.50
CA GLU A 541 18.02 5.06 11.37
C GLU A 541 18.21 4.27 10.08
N ILE A 542 17.22 4.32 9.20
CA ILE A 542 17.26 3.62 7.92
C ILE A 542 17.78 4.59 6.87
N CYS A 543 18.83 4.18 6.17
CA CYS A 543 19.40 4.94 5.06
C CYS A 543 19.04 4.27 3.74
N PHE A 544 18.32 4.97 2.88
CA PHE A 544 17.97 4.48 1.54
C PHE A 544 19.00 4.97 0.50
N LEU A 545 19.46 4.06 -0.35
CA LEU A 545 20.43 4.31 -1.42
C LEU A 545 19.82 3.98 -2.79
N ASP A 546 20.51 4.36 -3.88
CA ASP A 546 20.18 3.99 -5.27
C ASP A 546 18.73 4.31 -5.68
N VAL A 547 18.30 5.55 -5.44
CA VAL A 547 16.96 6.06 -5.83
C VAL A 547 16.89 6.45 -7.31
N GLY A 548 17.67 5.78 -8.16
CA GLY A 548 17.67 5.99 -9.61
C GLY A 548 16.37 5.54 -10.27
N LEU A 549 15.63 4.63 -9.62
CA LEU A 549 14.30 4.20 -10.02
C LEU A 549 13.26 4.62 -9.01
N ILE A 550 12.30 5.41 -9.50
CA ILE A 550 11.14 5.84 -8.75
C ILE A 550 9.88 5.49 -9.54
N THR A 551 8.72 5.57 -8.90
CA THR A 551 7.42 5.48 -9.56
C THR A 551 6.53 6.54 -8.96
N GLU A 552 5.87 7.30 -9.83
CA GLU A 552 4.88 8.30 -9.47
C GLU A 552 3.60 8.00 -10.24
N LEU A 553 2.48 7.82 -9.54
CA LEU A 553 1.20 7.60 -10.21
C LEU A 553 0.69 8.95 -10.73
N ASN A 554 0.27 9.01 -11.99
CA ASN A 554 -0.44 10.19 -12.48
C ASN A 554 -1.75 10.40 -11.70
N HIS A 555 -2.41 11.55 -11.88
CA HIS A 555 -3.61 11.88 -11.12
C HIS A 555 -4.72 10.81 -11.25
N THR A 556 -4.96 10.31 -12.46
CA THR A 556 -5.98 9.30 -12.73
C THR A 556 -5.64 7.99 -12.02
N ASP A 557 -4.40 7.53 -12.14
CA ASP A 557 -3.95 6.28 -11.54
C ASP A 557 -3.87 6.35 -10.02
N ARG A 558 -3.52 7.51 -9.47
CA ARG A 558 -3.54 7.76 -8.03
C ARG A 558 -4.96 7.67 -7.47
N VAL A 559 -5.94 8.31 -8.12
CA VAL A 559 -7.35 8.17 -7.73
C VAL A 559 -7.81 6.72 -7.89
N ASN A 560 -7.41 6.09 -8.99
CA ASN A 560 -7.76 4.70 -9.27
C ASN A 560 -7.26 3.75 -8.18
N PHE A 561 -6.02 3.95 -7.76
CA PHE A 561 -5.36 3.25 -6.67
C PHE A 561 -6.12 3.52 -5.36
N ILE A 562 -6.36 4.78 -5.01
CA ILE A 562 -7.02 5.14 -3.74
C ILE A 562 -8.41 4.50 -3.63
N ASP A 563 -9.27 4.54 -4.66
CA ASP A 563 -10.61 3.94 -4.50
C ASP A 563 -10.55 2.41 -4.47
N LEU A 564 -9.62 1.79 -5.20
CA LEU A 564 -9.43 0.34 -5.12
C LEU A 564 -8.98 -0.05 -3.70
N PHE A 565 -8.04 0.69 -3.11
CA PHE A 565 -7.62 0.47 -1.74
C PHE A 565 -8.72 0.80 -0.73
N LYS A 566 -9.52 1.83 -0.96
CA LYS A 566 -10.69 2.15 -0.15
C LYS A 566 -11.68 0.99 -0.15
N ALA A 567 -12.01 0.45 -1.32
CA ALA A 567 -12.88 -0.72 -1.46
C ALA A 567 -12.31 -1.94 -0.71
N LEU A 568 -11.00 -2.18 -0.78
CA LEU A 568 -10.35 -3.25 -0.01
C LEU A 568 -10.39 -2.98 1.51
N SER A 569 -10.19 -1.74 1.95
CA SER A 569 -10.23 -1.32 3.37
C SER A 569 -11.62 -1.41 3.99
N GLU A 570 -12.65 -1.16 3.19
CA GLU A 570 -14.06 -1.33 3.56
C GLU A 570 -14.50 -2.81 3.46
N PHE A 571 -13.57 -3.72 3.13
CA PHE A 571 -13.82 -5.13 2.85
C PHE A 571 -14.89 -5.36 1.76
N ASN A 572 -15.03 -4.42 0.83
CA ASN A 572 -15.93 -4.51 -0.31
C ASN A 572 -15.19 -5.14 -1.52
N GLY A 573 -15.01 -6.46 -1.47
CA GLY A 573 -14.26 -7.17 -2.50
C GLY A 573 -14.93 -7.24 -3.87
N TYR A 574 -16.27 -7.14 -3.92
CA TYR A 574 -16.98 -7.05 -5.20
C TYR A 574 -16.65 -5.74 -5.92
N LEU A 575 -16.78 -4.60 -5.22
CA LEU A 575 -16.39 -3.29 -5.75
C LEU A 575 -14.91 -3.26 -6.14
N ALA A 576 -14.03 -3.83 -5.31
CA ALA A 576 -12.61 -3.93 -5.66
C ALA A 576 -12.40 -4.68 -6.99
N GLY A 577 -13.10 -5.81 -7.20
CA GLY A 577 -13.05 -6.55 -8.46
C GLY A 577 -13.64 -5.81 -9.66
N GLU A 578 -14.71 -5.04 -9.46
CA GLU A 578 -15.31 -4.18 -10.49
C GLU A 578 -14.34 -3.05 -10.90
N LEU A 579 -13.81 -2.31 -9.92
CA LEU A 579 -12.84 -1.23 -10.14
C LEU A 579 -11.59 -1.73 -10.89
N MET A 580 -11.08 -2.92 -10.55
CA MET A 580 -9.95 -3.54 -11.24
C MET A 580 -10.24 -3.84 -12.71
N VAL A 581 -11.48 -4.19 -13.07
CA VAL A 581 -11.87 -4.47 -14.46
C VAL A 581 -12.14 -3.18 -15.22
N GLU A 582 -12.90 -2.25 -14.63
CA GLU A 582 -13.27 -0.98 -15.26
C GLU A 582 -12.07 -0.09 -15.54
N ARG A 583 -11.06 -0.14 -14.67
CA ARG A 583 -9.85 0.69 -14.74
C ARG A 583 -8.67 -0.04 -15.40
N SER A 584 -8.92 -1.22 -15.97
CA SER A 584 -7.93 -1.93 -16.79
C SER A 584 -7.75 -1.23 -18.14
N ARG A 585 -6.58 -1.37 -18.79
CA ARG A 585 -6.29 -0.72 -20.09
C ARG A 585 -7.26 -1.12 -21.19
N THR A 586 -7.75 -2.35 -21.15
CA THR A 586 -8.67 -2.91 -22.14
C THR A 586 -9.78 -3.71 -21.44
N PRO A 587 -10.75 -3.03 -20.78
CA PRO A 587 -11.80 -3.69 -20.02
C PRO A 587 -12.60 -4.69 -20.86
N GLU A 588 -12.73 -4.46 -22.17
CA GLU A 588 -13.41 -5.34 -23.14
C GLU A 588 -12.71 -6.69 -23.34
N THR A 589 -11.41 -6.80 -23.04
CA THR A 589 -10.66 -8.06 -23.15
C THR A 589 -10.81 -8.97 -21.94
N ALA A 590 -11.35 -8.46 -20.83
CA ALA A 590 -11.55 -9.22 -19.61
C ALA A 590 -12.63 -10.30 -19.79
N ILE A 591 -12.26 -11.55 -19.52
CA ILE A 591 -13.12 -12.73 -19.65
C ILE A 591 -13.94 -12.90 -18.37
N ASN A 592 -15.27 -12.96 -18.49
CA ASN A 592 -16.20 -13.20 -17.38
C ASN A 592 -16.00 -12.23 -16.20
N LYS A 593 -16.15 -10.92 -16.47
CA LYS A 593 -16.00 -9.82 -15.50
C LYS A 593 -16.72 -10.08 -14.16
N GLU A 594 -17.96 -10.53 -14.23
CA GLU A 594 -18.78 -10.87 -13.06
C GLU A 594 -18.15 -11.96 -12.19
N ILE A 595 -17.64 -13.02 -12.83
CA ILE A 595 -16.99 -14.13 -12.13
C ILE A 595 -15.67 -13.67 -11.50
N PHE A 596 -14.96 -12.75 -12.15
CA PHE A 596 -13.77 -12.13 -11.57
C PHE A 596 -14.13 -11.34 -10.31
N ALA A 597 -15.12 -10.45 -10.36
CA ALA A 597 -15.56 -9.66 -9.21
C ALA A 597 -16.01 -10.54 -8.03
N LEU A 598 -16.83 -11.57 -8.28
CA LEU A 598 -17.26 -12.55 -7.27
C LEU A 598 -16.10 -13.34 -6.65
N LYS A 599 -15.03 -13.60 -7.42
CA LYS A 599 -13.84 -14.28 -6.88
C LYS A 599 -12.98 -13.35 -6.02
N VAL A 600 -12.88 -12.06 -6.37
CA VAL A 600 -12.23 -11.04 -5.53
C VAL A 600 -13.02 -10.84 -4.24
N GLU A 601 -14.35 -10.77 -4.32
CA GLU A 601 -15.25 -10.75 -3.14
C GLU A 601 -14.98 -11.92 -2.19
N LYS A 602 -15.02 -13.16 -2.72
CA LYS A 602 -14.73 -14.36 -1.93
C LYS A 602 -13.32 -14.37 -1.33
N LEU A 603 -12.36 -13.71 -1.97
CA LEU A 603 -11.00 -13.58 -1.44
C LEU A 603 -10.99 -12.60 -0.25
N VAL A 604 -11.57 -11.43 -0.41
CA VAL A 604 -11.66 -10.39 0.62
C VAL A 604 -12.51 -10.87 1.82
N ASP A 605 -13.58 -11.63 1.59
CA ASP A 605 -14.37 -12.24 2.66
C ASP A 605 -13.57 -13.25 3.50
N ARG A 606 -12.74 -14.07 2.83
CA ARG A 606 -11.83 -14.99 3.53
C ARG A 606 -10.78 -14.25 4.34
N MET A 607 -10.33 -13.09 3.85
CA MET A 607 -9.40 -12.23 4.57
C MET A 607 -10.09 -11.62 5.79
N LYS A 608 -11.28 -11.04 5.63
CA LYS A 608 -12.12 -10.52 6.71
C LYS A 608 -12.24 -11.54 7.85
N GLN A 609 -12.55 -12.80 7.54
CA GLN A 609 -12.65 -13.88 8.52
C GLN A 609 -11.33 -14.20 9.23
N ARG A 610 -10.17 -14.01 8.58
CA ARG A 610 -8.84 -14.24 9.17
C ARG A 610 -8.35 -13.04 9.99
N THR A 611 -8.66 -11.79 9.59
CA THR A 611 -8.31 -10.57 10.32
C THR A 611 -8.87 -10.62 11.74
N PHE A 612 -10.09 -11.11 11.87
CA PHE A 612 -10.79 -11.21 13.14
C PHE A 612 -10.40 -12.43 13.99
N ALA A 613 -9.68 -13.42 13.42
CA ALA A 613 -9.36 -14.67 14.10
C ALA A 613 -7.87 -14.84 14.47
N LEU A 614 -6.94 -14.31 13.68
CA LEU A 614 -5.50 -14.35 13.93
C LEU A 614 -4.89 -13.08 13.34
N GLY A 615 -4.36 -12.18 14.19
CA GLY A 615 -3.79 -10.88 13.79
C GLY A 615 -2.50 -10.97 12.97
N ASN A 616 -2.54 -11.65 11.83
CA ASN A 616 -1.39 -11.85 10.93
C ASN A 616 -1.88 -12.14 9.50
N ILE A 617 -2.38 -11.13 8.79
CA ILE A 617 -2.72 -11.25 7.36
C ILE A 617 -1.54 -10.82 6.51
N SER A 618 -1.01 -11.75 5.73
CA SER A 618 -0.13 -11.44 4.61
C SER A 618 -0.94 -10.77 3.50
N ILE A 619 -0.77 -9.45 3.30
CA ILE A 619 -1.29 -8.75 2.11
C ILE A 619 -0.69 -9.40 0.85
N GLY A 620 0.54 -9.91 0.94
CA GLY A 620 1.18 -10.56 -0.17
C GLY A 620 0.46 -11.82 -0.64
N ASP A 621 -0.11 -12.60 0.27
CA ASP A 621 -0.91 -13.78 -0.08
C ASP A 621 -2.24 -13.39 -0.75
N LEU A 622 -2.77 -12.21 -0.39
CA LEU A 622 -3.98 -11.63 -1.01
C LEU A 622 -3.65 -11.18 -2.43
N LEU A 623 -2.64 -10.33 -2.58
CA LEU A 623 -2.21 -9.76 -3.85
C LEU A 623 -1.76 -10.85 -4.83
N ASP A 624 -1.05 -11.90 -4.38
CA ASP A 624 -0.68 -13.05 -5.23
C ASP A 624 -1.92 -13.78 -5.79
N GLN A 625 -2.93 -14.01 -4.94
CA GLN A 625 -4.20 -14.59 -5.38
C GLN A 625 -4.95 -13.66 -6.36
N VAL A 626 -4.96 -12.35 -6.10
CA VAL A 626 -5.54 -11.35 -7.00
C VAL A 626 -4.83 -11.35 -8.35
N LEU A 627 -3.49 -11.31 -8.38
CA LEU A 627 -2.68 -11.37 -9.60
C LEU A 627 -2.91 -12.68 -10.38
N GLY A 628 -3.07 -13.80 -9.68
CA GLY A 628 -3.48 -15.07 -10.29
C GLY A 628 -4.86 -15.02 -10.96
N MET A 629 -5.81 -14.29 -10.35
CA MET A 629 -7.14 -14.06 -10.92
C MET A 629 -7.10 -13.12 -12.13
N VAL A 630 -6.34 -12.03 -12.05
CA VAL A 630 -6.11 -11.07 -13.15
C VAL A 630 -5.60 -11.81 -14.38
N ARG A 631 -4.64 -12.73 -14.20
CA ARG A 631 -4.11 -13.57 -15.28
C ARG A 631 -5.15 -14.53 -15.87
N SER A 632 -5.93 -15.21 -15.04
CA SER A 632 -6.91 -16.21 -15.52
C SER A 632 -8.14 -15.59 -16.20
N HIS A 633 -8.43 -14.32 -15.93
CA HIS A 633 -9.56 -13.58 -16.52
C HIS A 633 -9.09 -12.52 -17.53
N HIS A 634 -7.80 -12.49 -17.88
CA HIS A 634 -7.23 -11.55 -18.86
C HIS A 634 -7.51 -10.07 -18.55
N VAL A 635 -7.50 -9.69 -17.27
CA VAL A 635 -7.59 -8.29 -16.85
C VAL A 635 -6.21 -7.64 -17.05
N ARG A 636 -6.13 -6.54 -17.81
CA ARG A 636 -4.87 -5.86 -18.15
C ARG A 636 -4.65 -4.62 -17.26
N MET A 637 -3.83 -4.74 -16.23
CA MET A 637 -3.54 -3.62 -15.30
C MET A 637 -2.46 -2.68 -15.84
N GLU A 638 -2.48 -1.43 -15.39
CA GLU A 638 -1.45 -0.39 -15.64
C GLU A 638 -0.07 -0.86 -15.15
N GLY A 639 1.00 -0.54 -15.90
CA GLY A 639 2.37 -0.91 -15.52
C GLY A 639 2.83 -0.28 -14.20
N ASP A 640 2.51 0.99 -13.99
CA ASP A 640 2.88 1.74 -12.78
C ASP A 640 2.16 1.20 -11.55
N PHE A 641 0.89 0.80 -11.71
CA PHE A 641 0.09 0.17 -10.67
C PHE A 641 0.67 -1.19 -10.24
N ILE A 642 1.12 -2.00 -11.20
CA ILE A 642 1.81 -3.27 -10.90
C ILE A 642 3.11 -3.01 -10.15
N THR A 643 3.89 -2.01 -10.56
CA THR A 643 5.17 -1.67 -9.93
C THR A 643 4.97 -1.28 -8.46
N VAL A 644 3.94 -0.48 -8.16
CA VAL A 644 3.54 -0.14 -6.79
C VAL A 644 3.14 -1.38 -5.99
N ILE A 645 2.32 -2.28 -6.56
CA ILE A 645 1.95 -3.55 -5.91
C ILE A 645 3.18 -4.39 -5.59
N VAL A 646 4.11 -4.53 -6.54
CA VAL A 646 5.35 -5.30 -6.34
C VAL A 646 6.20 -4.67 -5.24
N ALA A 647 6.28 -3.33 -5.17
CA ALA A 647 7.00 -2.65 -4.09
C ALA A 647 6.36 -2.91 -2.71
N ILE A 648 5.03 -2.92 -2.62
CA ILE A 648 4.29 -3.31 -1.40
C ILE A 648 4.64 -4.75 -0.99
N LEU A 649 4.63 -5.68 -1.95
CA LEU A 649 4.94 -7.10 -1.72
C LEU A 649 6.37 -7.31 -1.20
N LEU A 650 7.34 -6.65 -1.84
CA LEU A 650 8.75 -6.74 -1.47
C LEU A 650 8.96 -6.21 -0.06
N LEU A 651 8.38 -5.05 0.25
CA LEU A 651 8.53 -4.46 1.57
C LEU A 651 7.84 -5.27 2.66
N GLU A 652 6.64 -5.78 2.41
CA GLU A 652 5.98 -6.69 3.36
C GLU A 652 6.85 -7.93 3.60
N GLY A 653 7.45 -8.49 2.55
CA GLY A 653 8.38 -9.60 2.66
C GLY A 653 9.61 -9.29 3.52
N ILE A 654 10.17 -8.08 3.42
CA ILE A 654 11.30 -7.62 4.25
C ILE A 654 10.82 -7.39 5.69
N GLY A 655 9.71 -6.68 5.86
CA GLY A 655 9.14 -6.36 7.17
C GLY A 655 8.76 -7.60 7.96
N ARG A 656 8.16 -8.62 7.33
CA ARG A 656 7.83 -9.91 7.95
C ARG A 656 9.06 -10.75 8.31
N GLN A 657 10.18 -10.58 7.59
CA GLN A 657 11.44 -11.22 7.98
C GLN A 657 12.02 -10.62 9.26
N LEU A 658 11.85 -9.30 9.47
CA LEU A 658 12.30 -8.59 10.66
C LEU A 658 11.33 -8.72 11.84
N ASP A 659 10.03 -8.64 11.58
CA ASP A 659 8.91 -8.80 12.51
C ASP A 659 7.84 -9.73 11.93
N PRO A 660 7.83 -11.02 12.34
CA PRO A 660 6.84 -11.99 11.87
C PRO A 660 5.38 -11.66 12.25
N GLN A 661 5.14 -10.71 13.16
CA GLN A 661 3.81 -10.26 13.58
C GLN A 661 3.35 -8.99 12.86
N LEU A 662 4.11 -8.52 11.86
CA LEU A 662 3.78 -7.32 11.10
C LEU A 662 2.43 -7.46 10.38
N ASP A 663 1.52 -6.51 10.62
CA ASP A 663 0.27 -6.34 9.88
C ASP A 663 0.33 -5.07 9.02
N LEU A 664 0.68 -5.26 7.75
CA LEU A 664 0.74 -4.19 6.76
C LEU A 664 -0.63 -3.55 6.49
N PHE A 665 -1.71 -4.33 6.54
CA PHE A 665 -3.05 -3.86 6.20
C PHE A 665 -3.55 -2.89 7.27
N ALA A 666 -3.40 -3.26 8.54
CA ALA A 666 -3.73 -2.41 9.67
C ALA A 666 -3.01 -1.06 9.60
N ARG A 667 -1.72 -1.09 9.24
CA ARG A 667 -0.88 0.11 9.16
C ARG A 667 -1.22 1.01 7.97
N PHE A 668 -1.58 0.41 6.84
CA PHE A 668 -2.07 1.14 5.67
C PHE A 668 -3.41 1.83 5.96
N VAL A 669 -4.35 1.11 6.58
CA VAL A 669 -5.65 1.68 7.00
C VAL A 669 -5.44 2.85 7.97
N PHE A 670 -4.53 2.68 8.93
CA PHE A 670 -4.14 3.77 9.83
C PHE A 670 -3.61 4.98 9.07
N ALA A 671 -2.67 4.78 8.14
CA ALA A 671 -2.09 5.84 7.32
C ALA A 671 -3.13 6.58 6.46
N LEU A 672 -4.10 5.86 5.90
CA LEU A 672 -5.15 6.41 5.04
C LEU A 672 -6.19 7.23 5.82
N VAL A 673 -6.56 6.77 7.03
CA VAL A 673 -7.63 7.37 7.84
C VAL A 673 -7.12 8.51 8.71
N LEU A 674 -5.90 8.39 9.25
CA LEU A 674 -5.35 9.30 10.26
C LEU A 674 -4.16 10.14 9.75
N GLY A 675 -3.66 9.85 8.55
CA GLY A 675 -2.31 10.24 8.14
C GLY A 675 -1.26 9.39 8.87
N LEU A 676 -0.02 9.38 8.37
CA LEU A 676 1.07 8.73 9.09
C LEU A 676 1.39 9.52 10.37
N GLY A 677 0.86 9.02 11.47
CA GLY A 677 1.23 9.46 12.80
C GLY A 677 2.69 9.15 13.06
N ASN A 678 3.52 10.18 13.19
CA ASN A 678 4.80 10.03 13.87
C ASN A 678 4.50 9.61 15.31
N ASN A 679 4.78 8.35 15.65
CA ASN A 679 4.95 7.77 16.99
C ASN A 679 3.82 8.07 18.01
N PRO A 680 3.19 7.09 18.68
CA PRO A 680 2.10 7.31 19.65
C PRO A 680 2.46 8.15 20.91
N ASN A 681 3.63 8.80 20.95
CA ASN A 681 4.13 9.64 22.03
C ASN A 681 4.37 11.14 21.68
N GLU A 682 3.98 11.67 20.51
CA GLU A 682 4.08 13.13 20.23
C GLU A 682 2.84 13.76 19.56
N PRO A 683 2.50 15.03 19.90
CA PRO A 683 1.30 15.71 19.42
C PRO A 683 1.48 16.42 18.06
N ASN A 684 0.40 16.42 17.27
CA ASN A 684 0.27 16.97 15.91
C ASN A 684 0.68 18.44 15.74
N LEU A 685 1.47 18.72 14.69
CA LEU A 685 1.62 20.05 14.09
C LEU A 685 1.43 19.96 12.58
N MET A 686 0.24 20.38 12.12
CA MET A 686 0.01 20.78 10.74
C MET A 686 0.34 22.26 10.61
N HIS A 687 1.23 22.63 9.67
CA HIS A 687 1.32 24.00 9.18
C HIS A 687 0.42 24.18 7.96
N GLU A 688 -0.34 25.27 8.01
CA GLU A 688 -1.17 25.83 6.96
C GLU A 688 -0.36 26.14 5.68
N ASP A 689 -1.08 26.13 4.56
CA ASP A 689 -0.68 26.53 3.20
C ASP A 689 -0.28 25.41 2.20
N SER A 690 -1.28 24.64 1.75
CA SER A 690 -1.43 24.30 0.32
C SER A 690 -2.90 24.07 -0.01
N HIS A 691 -3.36 24.73 -1.07
CA HIS A 691 -4.75 25.00 -1.42
C HIS A 691 -5.64 23.76 -1.64
N CYS A 692 -6.81 23.84 -1.00
CA CYS A 692 -8.14 23.39 -1.42
C CYS A 692 -8.31 21.95 -1.96
N TRP A 693 -8.64 21.03 -1.05
CA TRP A 693 -9.59 19.96 -1.32
C TRP A 693 -10.78 20.13 -0.35
N ASP A 694 -12.00 20.09 -0.87
CA ASP A 694 -13.25 20.28 -0.11
C ASP A 694 -13.45 19.12 0.88
N LEU A 695 -13.00 19.34 2.13
CA LEU A 695 -13.00 18.40 3.25
C LEU A 695 -14.37 18.27 3.95
N ARG A 696 -15.49 18.36 3.23
CA ARG A 696 -16.82 18.11 3.81
C ARG A 696 -17.06 16.65 4.21
N GLY A 697 -16.17 15.72 3.82
CA GLY A 697 -16.14 14.34 4.30
C GLY A 697 -15.30 14.10 5.57
N VAL A 698 -14.56 15.10 6.08
CA VAL A 698 -13.59 14.92 7.18
C VAL A 698 -14.10 15.47 8.53
N SER A 699 -15.26 16.14 8.57
CA SER A 699 -15.91 16.46 9.86
C SER A 699 -16.50 15.22 10.56
N ILE A 700 -16.78 14.14 9.81
CA ILE A 700 -17.26 12.86 10.35
C ILE A 700 -16.11 12.09 11.03
N ALA A 701 -14.89 12.20 10.50
CA ALA A 701 -13.70 11.53 11.07
C ALA A 701 -13.11 12.27 12.28
N ARG A 702 -13.22 13.60 12.36
CA ARG A 702 -12.67 14.39 13.48
C ARG A 702 -13.36 14.12 14.83
N ASN A 703 -14.64 13.72 14.80
CA ASN A 703 -15.39 13.31 16.00
C ASN A 703 -15.12 11.86 16.44
N GLN A 704 -14.47 11.03 15.60
CA GLN A 704 -14.16 9.64 15.93
C GLN A 704 -12.74 9.41 16.45
N VAL A 705 -11.84 10.40 16.34
CA VAL A 705 -10.41 10.24 16.67
C VAL A 705 -10.02 10.84 18.02
N GLN A 706 -10.87 11.68 18.63
CA GLN A 706 -10.64 12.23 19.98
C GLN A 706 -10.92 11.24 21.13
N SER A 707 -11.34 10.00 20.86
CA SER A 707 -11.60 8.99 21.92
C SER A 707 -10.40 8.08 22.26
N PHE A 708 -9.24 8.25 21.61
CA PHE A 708 -8.23 7.17 21.57
C PHE A 708 -6.98 7.31 22.46
N THR A 709 -6.90 8.29 23.37
CA THR A 709 -5.87 8.26 24.43
C THR A 709 -6.45 8.69 25.80
N ASN A 710 -6.42 7.77 26.76
CA ASN A 710 -7.13 7.78 28.06
C ASN A 710 -8.66 7.71 28.01
N SER A 711 -9.21 6.55 27.62
CA SER A 711 -10.66 6.31 27.73
C SER A 711 -11.13 6.40 29.19
N THR A 712 -11.90 7.45 29.54
CA THR A 712 -12.71 7.53 30.76
C THR A 712 -13.97 6.64 30.68
N MET A 713 -14.20 6.02 29.53
CA MET A 713 -15.35 5.18 29.26
C MET A 713 -15.05 3.72 29.58
N ALA A 714 -16.02 3.05 30.20
CA ALA A 714 -16.11 1.59 30.27
C ALA A 714 -16.83 1.01 29.04
N SER A 715 -17.66 1.79 28.35
CA SER A 715 -18.19 1.47 27.03
C SER A 715 -18.44 2.75 26.23
N ASN A 716 -18.26 2.71 24.91
CA ASN A 716 -18.45 3.86 24.04
C ASN A 716 -19.94 4.33 24.04
N PRO A 717 -20.23 5.56 23.58
CA PRO A 717 -21.59 6.00 23.26
C PRO A 717 -22.27 5.10 22.21
N PRO A 718 -23.62 4.97 22.19
CA PRO A 718 -24.38 4.41 21.10
C PRO A 718 -23.92 4.94 19.75
N GLY A 719 -23.60 4.00 18.86
CA GLY A 719 -23.20 4.28 17.48
C GLY A 719 -24.30 3.89 16.48
N ALA A 720 -23.99 3.96 15.19
CA ALA A 720 -24.94 3.59 14.13
C ALA A 720 -25.49 2.15 14.29
N CYS A 721 -24.70 1.20 14.82
CA CYS A 721 -25.13 -0.17 15.13
C CYS A 721 -26.28 -0.24 16.17
N CYS A 722 -26.53 0.84 16.92
CA CYS A 722 -27.64 0.91 17.87
C CYS A 722 -29.00 1.12 17.18
N ILE A 723 -29.03 1.43 15.88
CA ILE A 723 -30.25 1.66 15.08
C ILE A 723 -30.56 0.49 14.13
N GLU A 724 -29.75 -0.57 14.13
CA GLU A 724 -30.04 -1.80 13.39
C GLU A 724 -30.85 -2.76 14.27
N SER A 725 -32.01 -3.23 13.81
CA SER A 725 -32.84 -4.11 14.62
C SER A 725 -33.58 -5.17 13.80
N ASN A 726 -33.76 -6.35 14.38
CA ASN A 726 -34.57 -7.42 13.81
C ASN A 726 -35.80 -7.64 14.68
N PHE A 727 -36.98 -7.54 14.08
CA PHE A 727 -38.23 -7.68 14.80
C PHE A 727 -38.59 -9.15 15.02
N HIS A 728 -38.92 -9.50 16.26
CA HIS A 728 -39.35 -10.83 16.64
C HIS A 728 -40.87 -10.94 16.49
N GLN A 729 -41.30 -12.08 15.94
CA GLN A 729 -42.71 -12.38 15.82
C GLN A 729 -43.24 -12.97 17.13
N GLY A 730 -44.31 -12.38 17.66
CA GLY A 730 -44.98 -12.82 18.88
C GLY A 730 -45.94 -11.75 19.38
N THR A 731 -46.97 -12.16 20.12
CA THR A 731 -47.94 -11.25 20.74
C THR A 731 -47.63 -11.15 22.24
N PRO A 732 -47.27 -9.95 22.74
CA PRO A 732 -47.05 -9.73 24.16
C PRO A 732 -48.34 -9.98 24.98
N LYS A 733 -48.18 -10.46 26.22
CA LYS A 733 -49.28 -10.91 27.11
C LYS A 733 -49.59 -9.94 28.25
N GLY A 734 -48.60 -9.19 28.72
CA GLY A 734 -48.79 -8.08 29.64
C GLY A 734 -49.54 -6.91 29.01
N SER A 735 -49.72 -5.84 29.79
CA SER A 735 -50.44 -4.64 29.35
C SER A 735 -49.74 -3.36 29.78
N HIS A 736 -49.91 -2.31 28.99
CA HIS A 736 -49.50 -0.96 29.37
C HIS A 736 -50.46 -0.37 30.40
N SER A 737 -49.90 0.27 31.43
CA SER A 737 -50.64 1.01 32.44
C SER A 737 -49.78 2.13 33.00
N THR A 738 -50.41 3.19 33.52
CA THR A 738 -49.68 4.26 34.19
C THR A 738 -49.26 3.79 35.58
N VAL A 739 -47.95 3.65 35.80
CA VAL A 739 -47.34 3.25 37.08
C VAL A 739 -46.40 4.36 37.52
N PHE A 740 -46.60 4.90 38.72
CA PHE A 740 -45.86 6.06 39.26
C PHE A 740 -45.78 7.27 38.31
N GLY A 741 -46.82 7.49 37.51
CA GLY A 741 -46.89 8.60 36.55
C GLY A 741 -46.17 8.35 35.22
N LEU A 742 -45.60 7.17 34.99
CA LEU A 742 -44.99 6.77 33.71
C LEU A 742 -45.84 5.72 32.99
N ASP A 743 -45.95 5.82 31.68
CA ASP A 743 -46.48 4.75 30.83
C ASP A 743 -45.54 3.54 30.95
N THR A 744 -46.05 2.44 31.47
CA THR A 744 -45.22 1.29 31.86
C THR A 744 -45.86 0.00 31.37
N TYR A 745 -45.08 -0.83 30.67
CA TYR A 745 -45.51 -2.19 30.37
C TYR A 745 -45.35 -3.08 31.61
N VAL A 746 -46.42 -3.80 31.97
CA VAL A 746 -46.42 -4.63 33.17
C VAL A 746 -46.90 -6.05 32.85
N THR A 747 -46.14 -7.04 33.31
CA THR A 747 -46.45 -8.47 33.12
C THR A 747 -46.03 -9.31 34.33
N GLY A 748 -46.57 -10.53 34.45
CA GLY A 748 -46.42 -11.40 35.63
C GLY A 748 -47.55 -11.28 36.66
N ALA A 749 -47.70 -12.25 37.56
CA ALA A 749 -48.83 -12.29 38.50
C ALA A 749 -48.69 -11.30 39.66
N SER A 750 -49.80 -10.71 40.12
CA SER A 750 -49.83 -9.70 41.20
C SER A 750 -49.56 -10.26 42.62
N ASN A 751 -49.63 -11.58 42.80
CA ASN A 751 -49.56 -12.21 44.13
C ASN A 751 -48.12 -12.45 44.65
N GLU A 752 -47.09 -12.13 43.86
CA GLU A 752 -45.68 -12.36 44.19
C GLU A 752 -44.90 -11.04 44.35
N ALA A 753 -45.48 -10.06 45.06
CA ALA A 753 -44.94 -8.69 45.24
C ALA A 753 -43.52 -8.58 45.84
N LYS A 754 -42.89 -9.70 46.21
CA LYS A 754 -41.56 -9.73 46.81
C LYS A 754 -40.42 -9.82 45.79
N ARG A 755 -40.67 -10.15 44.52
CA ARG A 755 -39.61 -10.28 43.51
C ARG A 755 -39.96 -9.51 42.24
N ASN A 756 -39.27 -8.38 42.06
CA ASN A 756 -39.58 -7.40 41.03
C ASN A 756 -38.37 -7.23 40.11
N ILE A 757 -38.60 -7.10 38.81
CA ILE A 757 -37.59 -6.77 37.82
C ILE A 757 -38.01 -5.51 37.06
N VAL A 758 -37.09 -4.57 36.93
CA VAL A 758 -37.26 -3.38 36.09
C VAL A 758 -36.32 -3.46 34.91
N ILE A 759 -36.86 -3.40 33.70
CA ILE A 759 -36.09 -3.38 32.46
C ILE A 759 -35.94 -1.94 31.99
N LEU A 760 -34.70 -1.47 31.94
CA LEU A 760 -34.30 -0.19 31.35
C LEU A 760 -33.92 -0.44 29.90
N THR A 761 -34.73 0.09 29.00
CA THR A 761 -34.73 -0.27 27.58
C THR A 761 -33.55 0.31 26.81
N ASP A 762 -33.36 -0.21 25.60
CA ASP A 762 -32.55 0.44 24.60
C ASP A 762 -33.27 1.66 23.99
N ILE A 763 -32.70 2.20 22.90
CA ILE A 763 -33.18 3.42 22.25
C ILE A 763 -34.57 3.30 21.60
N TYR A 764 -35.13 2.09 21.46
CA TYR A 764 -36.46 1.87 20.89
C TYR A 764 -37.59 1.92 21.93
N GLY A 765 -37.24 1.98 23.21
CA GLY A 765 -38.18 2.28 24.29
C GLY A 765 -39.07 1.12 24.72
N HIS A 766 -40.01 1.43 25.62
CA HIS A 766 -40.85 0.47 26.34
C HIS A 766 -41.99 -0.15 25.51
N LYS A 767 -42.18 0.28 24.26
CA LYS A 767 -43.18 -0.27 23.33
C LYS A 767 -42.59 -1.21 22.29
N TYR A 768 -41.28 -1.41 22.29
CA TYR A 768 -40.60 -2.25 21.33
C TYR A 768 -40.93 -3.74 21.54
N ASN A 769 -41.52 -4.39 20.53
CA ASN A 769 -42.14 -5.70 20.69
C ASN A 769 -41.18 -6.77 21.27
N ASN A 770 -39.90 -6.75 20.88
CA ASN A 770 -38.94 -7.75 21.33
C ASN A 770 -38.70 -7.69 22.84
N VAL A 771 -38.57 -6.48 23.40
CA VAL A 771 -38.34 -6.33 24.85
C VAL A 771 -39.58 -6.71 25.66
N LEU A 772 -40.78 -6.51 25.10
CA LEU A 772 -42.03 -6.97 25.72
C LEU A 772 -42.10 -8.50 25.78
N LEU A 773 -41.71 -9.18 24.70
CA LEU A 773 -41.67 -10.65 24.68
C LEU A 773 -40.63 -11.22 25.66
N ILE A 774 -39.48 -10.56 25.80
CA ILE A 774 -38.47 -10.92 26.81
C ILE A 774 -39.03 -10.75 28.22
N ALA A 775 -39.72 -9.64 28.50
CA ALA A 775 -40.34 -9.39 29.80
C ALA A 775 -41.40 -10.45 30.16
N ASP A 776 -42.23 -10.86 29.20
CA ASP A 776 -43.20 -11.94 29.42
C ASP A 776 -42.52 -13.28 29.72
N GLN A 777 -41.39 -13.57 29.07
CA GLN A 777 -40.62 -14.79 29.34
C GLN A 777 -39.94 -14.74 30.71
N LEU A 778 -39.36 -13.59 31.09
CA LEU A 778 -38.81 -13.35 32.43
C LEU A 778 -39.86 -13.55 33.51
N ALA A 779 -41.04 -12.95 33.34
CA ALA A 779 -42.14 -13.07 34.29
C ALA A 779 -42.63 -14.51 34.42
N LYS A 780 -42.77 -15.20 33.29
CA LYS A 780 -43.28 -16.58 33.26
C LYS A 780 -42.28 -17.60 33.83
N LEU A 781 -41.01 -17.51 33.44
CA LEU A 781 -40.00 -18.52 33.79
C LEU A 781 -39.33 -18.23 35.15
N GLY A 782 -39.22 -16.95 35.51
CA GLY A 782 -38.56 -16.52 36.74
C GLY A 782 -39.50 -16.20 37.90
N HIS A 783 -40.82 -16.28 37.70
CA HIS A 783 -41.83 -15.93 38.72
C HIS A 783 -41.61 -14.50 39.27
N TYR A 784 -41.40 -13.57 38.33
CA TYR A 784 -41.15 -12.16 38.63
C TYR A 784 -42.33 -11.29 38.22
N ARG A 785 -42.57 -10.22 38.98
CA ARG A 785 -43.32 -9.07 38.48
C ARG A 785 -42.36 -8.19 37.68
N VAL A 786 -42.63 -7.98 36.39
CA VAL A 786 -41.71 -7.27 35.48
C VAL A 786 -42.32 -5.96 35.01
N TYR A 787 -41.52 -4.89 35.09
CA TYR A 787 -41.87 -3.53 34.71
C TYR A 787 -40.93 -3.01 33.63
N ILE A 788 -41.49 -2.35 32.61
CA ILE A 788 -40.72 -1.63 31.59
C ILE A 788 -41.23 -0.18 31.54
N PRO A 789 -40.65 0.74 32.32
CA PRO A 789 -41.07 2.13 32.34
C PRO A 789 -40.59 2.89 31.10
N ASP A 790 -41.36 3.89 30.67
CA ASP A 790 -40.95 4.83 29.62
C ASP A 790 -39.84 5.78 30.09
N ILE A 791 -38.60 5.31 30.02
CA ILE A 791 -37.41 6.11 30.38
C ILE A 791 -37.04 7.15 29.31
N LEU A 792 -37.73 7.15 28.17
CA LEU A 792 -37.50 8.05 27.03
C LEU A 792 -38.59 9.11 26.87
N LYS A 793 -39.60 9.14 27.76
CA LYS A 793 -40.72 10.12 27.76
C LYS A 793 -41.44 10.22 26.40
N GLY A 794 -41.69 9.08 25.77
CA GLY A 794 -42.42 9.01 24.52
C GLY A 794 -41.63 9.47 23.29
N ASP A 795 -40.30 9.63 23.41
CA ASP A 795 -39.40 9.96 22.31
C ASP A 795 -38.43 8.80 21.98
N PRO A 796 -38.90 7.60 21.61
CA PRO A 796 -38.02 6.52 21.15
C PRO A 796 -37.44 6.83 19.76
N VAL A 797 -36.26 6.29 19.46
CA VAL A 797 -35.65 6.43 18.13
C VAL A 797 -36.52 5.72 17.09
N PRO A 798 -36.89 6.39 15.97
CA PRO A 798 -37.71 5.78 14.92
C PRO A 798 -37.04 4.55 14.29
N GLU A 799 -37.87 3.57 13.92
CA GLU A 799 -37.42 2.26 13.41
C GLU A 799 -36.67 2.33 12.07
N THR A 800 -36.86 3.39 11.26
CA THR A 800 -36.39 3.46 9.86
C THR A 800 -35.44 4.62 9.57
N HIS A 801 -34.43 4.82 10.44
CA HIS A 801 -33.40 5.88 10.44
C HIS A 801 -33.75 7.12 11.29
N GLY A 802 -33.15 7.21 12.47
CA GLY A 802 -33.13 8.40 13.30
C GLY A 802 -31.72 9.02 13.37
N ASP A 803 -31.65 10.34 13.44
CA ASP A 803 -30.41 11.05 13.74
C ASP A 803 -30.07 10.86 15.23
N LEU A 804 -29.24 9.84 15.51
CA LEU A 804 -28.81 9.48 16.86
C LEU A 804 -28.06 10.61 17.56
N SER A 805 -27.35 11.46 16.80
CA SER A 805 -26.59 12.58 17.36
C SER A 805 -27.50 13.66 17.92
N SER A 806 -28.59 13.97 17.22
CA SER A 806 -29.63 14.90 17.69
C SER A 806 -30.48 14.30 18.82
N TRP A 807 -30.83 13.01 18.72
CA TRP A 807 -31.63 12.31 19.73
C TRP A 807 -30.93 12.22 21.11
N LEU A 808 -29.62 11.99 21.12
CA LEU A 808 -28.82 11.91 22.35
C LEU A 808 -28.81 13.22 23.15
N ASN A 809 -28.94 14.39 22.49
CA ASN A 809 -28.99 15.68 23.18
C ASN A 809 -30.25 15.82 24.05
N ASN A 810 -31.36 15.18 23.65
CA ASN A 810 -32.62 15.19 24.39
C ASN A 810 -32.69 14.11 25.49
N HIS A 811 -31.74 13.17 25.49
CA HIS A 811 -31.68 12.01 26.39
C HIS A 811 -30.35 11.92 27.12
N SER A 812 -29.87 13.07 27.59
CA SER A 812 -28.64 13.15 28.39
C SER A 812 -28.83 12.52 29.77
N LYS A 813 -27.72 12.25 30.45
CA LYS A 813 -27.69 11.71 31.82
C LYS A 813 -28.59 12.50 32.78
N ASP A 814 -28.57 13.83 32.69
CA ASP A 814 -29.33 14.72 33.58
C ASP A 814 -30.84 14.65 33.36
N ILE A 815 -31.28 14.16 32.20
CA ILE A 815 -32.69 14.04 31.84
C ILE A 815 -33.21 12.65 32.20
N THR A 816 -32.50 11.59 31.81
CA THR A 816 -32.98 10.21 31.97
C THR A 816 -32.74 9.66 33.38
N LYS A 817 -31.63 10.05 34.05
CA LYS A 817 -31.31 9.53 35.39
C LYS A 817 -32.40 9.84 36.42
N PRO A 818 -32.92 11.07 36.56
CA PRO A 818 -33.97 11.37 37.55
C PRO A 818 -35.26 10.57 37.32
N ILE A 819 -35.57 10.21 36.07
CA ILE A 819 -36.75 9.41 35.72
C ILE A 819 -36.58 7.98 36.24
N VAL A 820 -35.43 7.38 35.96
CA VAL A 820 -35.09 6.01 36.41
C VAL A 820 -35.02 5.95 37.93
N ASP A 821 -34.30 6.89 38.56
CA ASP A 821 -34.16 6.97 40.01
C ASP A 821 -35.53 7.15 40.69
N GLY A 822 -36.36 8.07 40.17
CA GLY A 822 -37.70 8.33 40.71
C GLY A 822 -38.63 7.14 40.61
N PHE A 823 -38.62 6.41 39.49
CA PHE A 823 -39.43 5.20 39.31
C PHE A 823 -38.99 4.08 40.25
N LEU A 824 -37.68 3.81 40.34
CA LEU A 824 -37.16 2.75 41.21
C LEU A 824 -37.30 3.09 42.70
N ASN A 825 -37.20 4.37 43.08
CA ASN A 825 -37.49 4.81 44.44
C ASN A 825 -38.96 4.56 44.80
N SER A 826 -39.90 4.99 43.93
CA SER A 826 -41.33 4.81 44.16
C SER A 826 -41.72 3.32 44.21
N LEU A 827 -41.10 2.50 43.35
CA LEU A 827 -41.28 1.05 43.40
C LEU A 827 -40.76 0.48 44.72
N ARG A 828 -39.56 0.88 45.15
CA ARG A 828 -38.95 0.47 46.42
C ARG A 828 -39.81 0.84 47.63
N GLU A 829 -40.47 2.00 47.60
CA GLU A 829 -41.43 2.43 48.62
C GLU A 829 -42.71 1.57 48.61
N GLU A 830 -43.25 1.24 47.43
CA GLU A 830 -44.46 0.40 47.30
C GLU A 830 -44.21 -1.05 47.74
N VAL A 831 -43.10 -1.65 47.33
CA VAL A 831 -42.82 -3.07 47.60
C VAL A 831 -42.09 -3.32 48.93
N GLY A 832 -41.56 -2.26 49.55
CA GLY A 832 -40.81 -2.29 50.80
C GLY A 832 -39.31 -2.62 50.66
N SER A 833 -38.55 -2.37 51.73
CA SER A 833 -37.07 -2.52 51.75
C SER A 833 -36.60 -3.96 51.55
N GLU A 834 -37.38 -4.93 52.03
CA GLU A 834 -37.04 -6.36 51.99
C GLU A 834 -37.38 -7.05 50.67
N ALA A 835 -38.12 -6.40 49.77
CA ALA A 835 -38.44 -6.97 48.47
C ALA A 835 -37.21 -6.97 47.55
N PHE A 836 -37.05 -7.99 46.71
CA PHE A 836 -36.00 -8.00 45.70
C PHE A 836 -36.39 -7.10 44.53
N ILE A 837 -35.45 -6.24 44.10
CA ILE A 837 -35.58 -5.45 42.87
C ILE A 837 -34.34 -5.70 42.01
N GLY A 838 -34.50 -6.39 40.89
CA GLY A 838 -33.47 -6.56 39.88
C GLY A 838 -33.58 -5.47 38.81
N ALA A 839 -32.45 -4.87 38.42
CA ALA A 839 -32.41 -3.94 37.29
C ALA A 839 -31.77 -4.62 36.06
N ILE A 840 -32.45 -4.64 34.93
CA ILE A 840 -31.90 -5.09 33.66
C ILE A 840 -31.65 -3.87 32.79
N GLY A 841 -30.45 -3.75 32.21
CA GLY A 841 -30.11 -2.66 31.30
C GLY A 841 -29.67 -3.16 29.93
N TYR A 842 -30.36 -2.72 28.88
CA TYR A 842 -30.01 -3.04 27.50
C TYR A 842 -29.46 -1.82 26.77
N CYS A 843 -28.26 -1.92 26.18
CA CYS A 843 -27.63 -0.82 25.43
C CYS A 843 -27.63 0.49 26.25
N PHE A 844 -28.39 1.50 25.82
CA PHE A 844 -28.51 2.81 26.45
C PHE A 844 -28.99 2.72 27.91
N GLY A 845 -29.92 1.82 28.22
CA GLY A 845 -30.41 1.57 29.57
C GLY A 845 -29.34 0.97 30.51
N ALA A 846 -28.25 0.43 29.98
CA ALA A 846 -27.20 -0.21 30.78
C ALA A 846 -26.48 0.78 31.71
N LYS A 847 -26.21 2.01 31.24
CA LYS A 847 -25.62 3.07 32.08
C LYS A 847 -26.43 3.27 33.36
N TYR A 848 -27.74 3.42 33.21
CA TYR A 848 -28.61 3.71 34.34
C TYR A 848 -28.81 2.50 35.25
N ALA A 849 -28.78 1.27 34.71
CA ALA A 849 -28.80 0.05 35.53
C ALA A 849 -27.52 -0.08 36.39
N VAL A 850 -26.34 0.23 35.83
CA VAL A 850 -25.06 0.25 36.57
C VAL A 850 -25.13 1.23 37.75
N GLN A 851 -25.66 2.43 37.51
CA GLN A 851 -25.77 3.46 38.55
C GLN A 851 -26.62 3.01 39.75
N GLN A 852 -27.59 2.12 39.58
CA GLN A 852 -28.43 1.62 40.68
C GLN A 852 -27.70 0.65 41.64
N LEU A 853 -26.50 0.20 41.25
CA LEU A 853 -25.65 -0.65 42.09
C LEU A 853 -24.70 0.14 42.98
N ALA A 854 -24.62 1.46 42.80
CA ALA A 854 -23.85 2.34 43.65
C ALA A 854 -24.50 2.53 45.03
N GLU A 855 -23.75 3.14 45.95
CA GLU A 855 -24.26 3.53 47.26
C GLU A 855 -25.42 4.54 47.11
N GLY A 856 -26.56 4.27 47.76
CA GLY A 856 -27.79 5.05 47.58
C GLY A 856 -28.68 4.63 46.40
N GLY A 857 -28.24 3.70 45.54
CA GLY A 857 -29.08 3.14 44.49
C GLY A 857 -30.18 2.21 45.04
N TYR A 858 -31.18 1.90 44.21
CA TYR A 858 -32.38 1.17 44.66
C TYR A 858 -32.44 -0.30 44.24
N ALA A 859 -31.59 -0.76 43.31
CA ALA A 859 -31.60 -2.13 42.80
C ALA A 859 -30.75 -3.08 43.67
N SER A 860 -31.27 -4.24 44.01
CA SER A 860 -30.59 -5.25 44.82
C SER A 860 -29.46 -5.95 44.04
N ALA A 861 -29.63 -6.14 42.73
CA ALA A 861 -28.63 -6.63 41.78
C ALA A 861 -28.98 -6.12 40.37
N ALA A 862 -28.01 -6.12 39.44
CA ALA A 862 -28.27 -5.76 38.04
C ALA A 862 -27.67 -6.76 37.05
N ALA A 863 -28.27 -6.78 35.86
CA ALA A 863 -27.78 -7.50 34.71
C ALA A 863 -27.79 -6.59 33.49
N LEU A 864 -26.68 -6.52 32.78
CA LEU A 864 -26.54 -5.73 31.55
C LEU A 864 -26.38 -6.66 30.38
N ALA A 865 -26.90 -6.27 29.22
CA ALA A 865 -26.46 -6.86 27.98
C ALA A 865 -26.00 -5.76 27.01
N HIS A 866 -24.85 -6.00 26.37
CA HIS A 866 -24.22 -5.11 25.38
C HIS A 866 -24.22 -3.62 25.82
N PRO A 867 -23.54 -3.28 26.92
CA PRO A 867 -23.66 -1.98 27.57
C PRO A 867 -23.12 -0.83 26.71
N SER A 868 -23.75 0.34 26.76
CA SER A 868 -23.26 1.57 26.13
C SER A 868 -23.25 2.74 27.11
N PHE A 869 -22.44 3.76 26.81
CA PHE A 869 -22.35 5.01 27.57
C PHE A 869 -21.93 4.86 29.05
N VAL A 870 -21.38 3.71 29.45
CA VAL A 870 -20.94 3.49 30.84
C VAL A 870 -19.57 4.12 31.03
N GLU A 871 -19.42 4.94 32.06
CA GLU A 871 -18.12 5.50 32.44
C GLU A 871 -17.38 4.60 33.41
N ILE A 872 -16.04 4.61 33.38
CA ILE A 872 -15.25 3.74 34.25
C ILE A 872 -15.43 4.09 35.74
N ASP A 873 -15.73 5.34 36.07
CA ASP A 873 -16.01 5.75 37.44
C ASP A 873 -17.38 5.28 37.93
N GLU A 874 -18.34 5.09 37.03
CA GLU A 874 -19.64 4.46 37.34
C GLU A 874 -19.43 2.97 37.67
N VAL A 875 -18.47 2.31 37.00
CA VAL A 875 -18.05 0.94 37.34
C VAL A 875 -17.37 0.89 38.71
N LYS A 876 -16.47 1.83 39.02
CA LYS A 876 -15.80 1.91 40.34
C LYS A 876 -16.78 2.11 41.50
N ALA A 877 -17.91 2.76 41.24
CA ALA A 877 -18.92 3.05 42.26
C ALA A 877 -19.77 1.84 42.65
N ILE A 878 -19.71 0.74 41.89
CA ILE A 878 -20.52 -0.47 42.13
C ILE A 878 -20.24 -1.07 43.50
N LYS A 879 -21.30 -1.30 44.28
CA LYS A 879 -21.26 -2.00 45.58
C LYS A 879 -22.11 -3.26 45.60
N ARG A 880 -23.00 -3.44 44.62
CA ARG A 880 -23.95 -4.55 44.54
C ARG A 880 -23.67 -5.47 43.34
N PRO A 881 -24.21 -6.70 43.31
CA PRO A 881 -23.84 -7.70 42.31
C PRO A 881 -24.21 -7.32 40.88
N LEU A 882 -23.29 -7.57 39.94
CA LEU A 882 -23.43 -7.23 38.53
C LEU A 882 -23.20 -8.44 37.60
N LEU A 883 -24.15 -8.70 36.70
CA LEU A 883 -23.96 -9.58 35.54
C LEU A 883 -23.77 -8.73 34.27
N ILE A 884 -22.79 -9.05 33.43
CA ILE A 884 -22.64 -8.43 32.10
C ILE A 884 -22.59 -9.51 31.03
N SER A 885 -23.58 -9.50 30.14
CA SER A 885 -23.61 -10.31 28.93
C SER A 885 -23.00 -9.51 27.77
N ALA A 886 -21.75 -9.81 27.45
CA ALA A 886 -20.97 -9.14 26.44
C ALA A 886 -21.00 -9.90 25.11
N ALA A 887 -21.07 -9.15 24.01
CA ALA A 887 -20.82 -9.68 22.69
C ALA A 887 -19.30 -9.72 22.43
N GLU A 888 -18.81 -10.76 21.76
CA GLU A 888 -17.41 -10.85 21.32
C GLU A 888 -17.06 -9.73 20.35
N THR A 889 -17.95 -9.46 19.39
CA THR A 889 -17.78 -8.39 18.39
C THR A 889 -18.69 -7.21 18.71
N ASP A 890 -18.27 -6.38 19.66
CA ASP A 890 -19.00 -5.20 20.09
C ASP A 890 -18.14 -3.92 19.90
N PRO A 891 -18.48 -3.03 18.95
CA PRO A 891 -17.75 -1.77 18.75
C PRO A 891 -17.98 -0.76 19.87
N ILE A 892 -19.00 -1.01 20.71
CA ILE A 892 -19.38 -0.14 21.83
C ILE A 892 -18.71 -0.60 23.11
N PHE A 893 -18.79 -1.89 23.43
CA PHE A 893 -18.09 -2.52 24.56
C PHE A 893 -16.91 -3.37 24.07
N THR A 894 -15.90 -2.70 23.53
CA THR A 894 -14.75 -3.33 22.87
C THR A 894 -13.97 -4.24 23.80
N VAL A 895 -13.11 -5.09 23.24
CA VAL A 895 -12.25 -6.00 24.00
C VAL A 895 -11.41 -5.25 25.04
N GLU A 896 -10.82 -4.12 24.65
CA GLU A 896 -9.98 -3.29 25.53
C GLU A 896 -10.81 -2.68 26.66
N LEU A 897 -11.98 -2.13 26.34
CA LEU A 897 -12.86 -1.51 27.34
C LEU A 897 -13.49 -2.54 28.29
N ARG A 898 -13.77 -3.75 27.79
CA ARG A 898 -14.26 -4.87 28.60
C ARG A 898 -13.18 -5.37 29.55
N HIS A 899 -11.95 -5.59 29.09
CA HIS A 899 -10.85 -5.97 29.98
C HIS A 899 -10.57 -4.88 31.03
N LYS A 900 -10.67 -3.60 30.64
CA LYS A 900 -10.57 -2.48 31.59
C LYS A 900 -11.70 -2.48 32.64
N THR A 901 -12.91 -2.84 32.22
CA THR A 901 -14.07 -2.98 33.12
C THR A 901 -13.89 -4.15 34.07
N GLU A 902 -13.42 -5.30 33.59
CA GLU A 902 -13.07 -6.48 34.38
C GLU A 902 -12.02 -6.15 35.44
N GLU A 903 -10.91 -5.52 35.04
CA GLU A 903 -9.84 -5.11 35.94
C GLU A 903 -10.36 -4.15 37.02
N THR A 904 -11.22 -3.21 36.63
CA THR A 904 -11.82 -2.25 37.56
C THR A 904 -12.74 -2.92 38.57
N LEU A 905 -13.63 -3.81 38.12
CA LEU A 905 -14.53 -4.57 39.00
C LEU A 905 -13.75 -5.47 39.97
N ALA A 906 -12.68 -6.10 39.50
CA ALA A 906 -11.78 -6.89 40.34
C ALA A 906 -11.10 -6.03 41.40
N SER A 907 -10.63 -4.83 41.03
CA SER A 907 -9.92 -3.91 41.94
C SER A 907 -10.78 -3.45 43.12
N ILE A 908 -12.06 -3.19 42.88
CA ILE A 908 -13.03 -2.80 43.92
C ILE A 908 -13.62 -4.00 44.67
N LYS A 909 -13.19 -5.23 44.31
CA LYS A 909 -13.68 -6.51 44.86
C LYS A 909 -15.20 -6.66 44.74
N ALA A 910 -15.77 -6.18 43.64
CA ALA A 910 -17.19 -6.34 43.36
C ALA A 910 -17.53 -7.83 43.15
N ARG A 911 -18.76 -8.23 43.46
CA ARG A 911 -19.29 -9.54 43.06
C ARG A 911 -19.86 -9.42 41.65
N TYR A 912 -19.19 -10.00 40.66
CA TYR A 912 -19.63 -9.90 39.28
C TYR A 912 -19.47 -11.21 38.49
N GLN A 913 -20.24 -11.32 37.40
CA GLN A 913 -20.08 -12.34 36.37
C GLN A 913 -20.11 -11.65 35.01
N ILE A 914 -19.20 -12.05 34.12
CA ILE A 914 -19.15 -11.56 32.74
C ILE A 914 -19.19 -12.78 31.82
N ASP A 915 -20.23 -12.83 31.01
CA ASP A 915 -20.44 -13.88 30.02
C ASP A 915 -20.15 -13.30 28.65
N LEU A 916 -19.15 -13.86 27.96
CA LEU A 916 -18.79 -13.47 26.61
C LEU A 916 -19.39 -14.44 25.61
N PHE A 917 -20.24 -13.94 24.72
CA PHE A 917 -20.88 -14.74 23.69
C PHE A 917 -20.19 -14.52 22.33
N SER A 918 -19.63 -15.60 21.78
CA SER A 918 -18.97 -15.59 20.47
C SER A 918 -19.96 -15.53 19.31
N GLY A 919 -19.60 -14.84 18.23
CA GLY A 919 -20.43 -14.80 17.01
C GLY A 919 -21.71 -13.99 17.13
N VAL A 920 -21.82 -13.11 18.11
CA VAL A 920 -22.95 -12.17 18.28
C VAL A 920 -22.43 -10.74 18.42
N ALA A 921 -23.24 -9.78 17.99
CA ALA A 921 -22.86 -8.36 17.94
C ALA A 921 -23.65 -7.48 18.92
N HIS A 922 -23.30 -6.19 18.98
CA HIS A 922 -23.98 -5.22 19.84
C HIS A 922 -25.51 -5.23 19.62
N GLY A 923 -26.28 -5.41 20.69
CA GLY A 923 -27.74 -5.55 20.61
C GLY A 923 -28.29 -6.97 20.54
N PHE A 924 -27.44 -8.01 20.49
CA PHE A 924 -27.88 -9.40 20.28
C PHE A 924 -28.96 -9.89 21.27
N ALA A 925 -28.94 -9.39 22.50
CA ALA A 925 -29.85 -9.85 23.56
C ALA A 925 -31.30 -9.37 23.38
N VAL A 926 -31.55 -8.35 22.55
CA VAL A 926 -32.90 -7.78 22.33
C VAL A 926 -33.22 -7.63 20.85
N ARG A 927 -32.25 -7.19 20.04
CA ARG A 927 -32.42 -6.80 18.63
C ARG A 927 -31.86 -7.83 17.63
N GLY A 928 -31.25 -8.90 18.13
CA GLY A 928 -30.60 -9.91 17.30
C GLY A 928 -31.57 -10.71 16.42
N ASP A 929 -31.11 -11.15 15.23
CA ASP A 929 -31.91 -12.05 14.38
C ASP A 929 -31.93 -13.47 14.97
N ILE A 930 -33.10 -13.87 15.48
CA ILE A 930 -33.32 -15.20 16.05
C ILE A 930 -33.32 -16.33 15.02
N LYS A 931 -33.27 -16.02 13.72
CA LYS A 931 -33.05 -17.05 12.68
C LYS A 931 -31.61 -17.55 12.69
N ASP A 932 -30.68 -16.73 13.15
CA ASP A 932 -29.31 -17.16 13.38
C ASP A 932 -29.24 -18.02 14.65
N PRO A 933 -28.81 -19.31 14.56
CA PRO A 933 -28.71 -20.19 15.71
C PRO A 933 -27.79 -19.68 16.82
N ALA A 934 -26.71 -18.97 16.50
CA ALA A 934 -25.76 -18.44 17.48
C ALA A 934 -26.36 -17.26 18.25
N VAL A 935 -27.01 -16.33 17.53
CA VAL A 935 -27.73 -15.20 18.14
C VAL A 935 -28.90 -15.69 18.98
N LYS A 936 -29.69 -16.63 18.45
CA LYS A 936 -30.80 -17.26 19.19
C LYS A 936 -30.29 -17.96 20.46
N TYR A 937 -29.18 -18.69 20.37
CA TYR A 937 -28.57 -19.33 21.53
C TYR A 937 -28.12 -18.30 22.57
N ALA A 938 -27.35 -17.28 22.16
CA ALA A 938 -26.83 -16.26 23.07
C ALA A 938 -27.95 -15.44 23.72
N MET A 939 -29.01 -15.11 22.98
CA MET A 939 -30.18 -14.42 23.51
C MET A 939 -30.92 -15.27 24.55
N ASN A 940 -31.21 -16.53 24.23
CA ASN A 940 -31.86 -17.45 25.17
C ASN A 940 -30.99 -17.72 26.40
N LYS A 941 -29.68 -17.81 26.21
CA LYS A 941 -28.72 -18.04 27.29
C LYS A 941 -28.59 -16.81 28.18
N THR A 942 -28.51 -15.61 27.61
CA THR A 942 -28.56 -14.33 28.35
C THR A 942 -29.81 -14.24 29.21
N LEU A 943 -30.98 -14.57 28.67
CA LEU A 943 -32.22 -14.61 29.43
C LEU A 943 -32.16 -15.63 30.60
N ALA A 944 -31.66 -16.83 30.34
CA ALA A 944 -31.51 -17.86 31.36
C ALA A 944 -30.52 -17.44 32.47
N ASP A 945 -29.40 -16.82 32.09
CA ASP A 945 -28.38 -16.33 33.01
C ASP A 945 -28.91 -15.18 33.86
N GLN A 946 -29.72 -14.28 33.29
CA GLN A 946 -30.41 -13.24 34.06
C GLN A 946 -31.35 -13.82 35.13
N ILE A 947 -32.16 -14.83 34.77
CA ILE A 947 -33.07 -15.49 35.73
C ILE A 947 -32.27 -16.19 36.83
N GLN A 948 -31.22 -16.92 36.45
CA GLN A 948 -30.37 -17.65 37.39
C GLN A 948 -29.62 -16.68 38.33
N TRP A 949 -29.06 -15.60 37.78
CA TRP A 949 -28.31 -14.59 38.51
C TRP A 949 -29.16 -13.89 39.56
N PHE A 950 -30.35 -13.43 39.19
CA PHE A 950 -31.26 -12.81 40.15
C PHE A 950 -31.82 -13.80 41.17
N GLY A 951 -31.96 -15.08 40.81
CA GLY A 951 -32.40 -16.12 41.74
C GLY A 951 -31.44 -16.39 42.90
N LEU A 952 -30.17 -15.94 42.80
CA LEU A 952 -29.17 -16.04 43.87
C LEU A 952 -29.38 -15.06 45.02
N PHE A 953 -30.25 -14.05 44.82
CA PHE A 953 -30.51 -12.95 45.72
C PHE A 953 -32.00 -12.87 46.06
#